data_AF-A0A396JSE0-F1
#
_entry.id   AF-A0A396JSE0-F1
#
_cell.length_a   1.000
_cell.length_b   1.000
_cell.length_c   1.000
_cell.angle_alpha   90.00
_cell.angle_beta   90.00
_cell.angle_gamma   90.00
#
_symmetry.space_group_name_H-M   'P 1'
#
loop_
_entity.id
_entity.type
_entity.pdbx_description
1 polymer ?
#
loop_
_entity_poly.entity_id
_entity_poly.type
_entity_poly.pdbx_seq_one_letter_code
_entity_poly.pdbx_strand_id
1 'polypeptide(L)'
;MDLSELRKAVEEVELVDGHAHNIVSLQSNLPFIHSFSEAHGDALASSQHSLSFKRNLRDLAELYGCELSLQGVEEHRKVSGLELSCSTCFKAARISAILMDDGLELDKMYDIEWHKSFIPLVGRILRIERVAEKILDQDLPDGSCWTLDSLTEAFLSKFLSDTLTAAAEIYGLKSIAAYRSGLEINTNVTEKDAEEGLRQVLLSGKPIRIANKNLIDYIFLQSLEVAQSYDLPMQIHTGFRDKDLDMRLANPLHLRSIFEDKKYSKSRIVLLHASYPFSKEASYLASVYPQVYLDFGLAIPKLSVHGMISSLKDILELAPINKVMFSTDGYAFPESFYLGAKKSREVVFSVLRDSCLDGDLTVTEAVEASKDILARNSIHFYKINLANSNINSDNNLQLNVIDDDLETDVSFVRIIWVDNSGQHRCRAVPRKRFNDVVSKNGVGLAFAPMGMSSLIDGPAAGSGLGAVGETRLTPDLSTKRRIPWSKEDEMVLGDLNVKPCQAWEYCPREALRRVSKILKDEFDLVVNAGFENEFFLLKSMTREGKEEWIPFDSSPYCSASAFDAASPILREVASALHSIGIPVEQLHAESGKGQFELVLGHTIYTKAADNLVYTRETVRAIARKHGLLATFVPK
;
A
#
# COMPACT_ATOMS: atom_id res chain seq x y z
N MET A 1 32.99 2.15 -5.29
CA MET A 1 31.68 1.82 -4.70
C MET A 1 31.20 0.55 -5.36
N ASP A 2 30.90 -0.49 -4.57
CA ASP A 2 30.29 -1.71 -5.10
C ASP A 2 28.78 -1.49 -5.28
N LEU A 3 28.26 -1.82 -6.46
CA LEU A 3 26.86 -1.63 -6.85
C LEU A 3 26.22 -2.96 -7.28
N SER A 4 26.88 -4.08 -6.97
CA SER A 4 26.39 -5.43 -7.26
C SER A 4 25.04 -5.69 -6.60
N GLU A 5 24.85 -5.25 -5.36
CA GLU A 5 23.58 -5.36 -4.63
C GLU A 5 22.44 -4.59 -5.30
N LEU A 6 22.68 -3.34 -5.72
CA LEU A 6 21.70 -2.54 -6.46
C LEU A 6 21.31 -3.20 -7.79
N ARG A 7 22.31 -3.66 -8.54
CA ARG A 7 22.08 -4.38 -9.81
C ARG A 7 21.20 -5.60 -9.59
N LYS A 8 21.57 -6.43 -8.62
CA LYS A 8 20.82 -7.64 -8.27
C LYS A 8 19.39 -7.32 -7.87
N ALA A 9 19.18 -6.31 -7.03
CA ALA A 9 17.84 -5.88 -6.60
C ALA A 9 16.94 -5.46 -7.77
N VAL A 10 17.48 -4.64 -8.68
CA VAL A 10 16.75 -4.18 -9.88
C VAL A 10 16.46 -5.32 -10.85
N GLU A 11 17.32 -6.34 -10.95
CA GLU A 11 17.14 -7.49 -11.85
C GLU A 11 16.15 -8.52 -11.26
N GLU A 12 16.15 -8.72 -9.94
CA GLU A 12 15.35 -9.78 -9.29
C GLU A 12 13.93 -9.36 -8.90
N VAL A 13 13.68 -8.06 -8.64
CA VAL A 13 12.37 -7.58 -8.19
C VAL A 13 11.25 -7.96 -9.17
N GLU A 14 10.14 -8.46 -8.67
CA GLU A 14 8.94 -8.68 -9.47
C GLU A 14 8.18 -7.36 -9.64
N LEU A 15 7.78 -7.05 -10.87
CA LEU A 15 7.19 -5.76 -11.21
C LEU A 15 5.68 -5.76 -10.96
N VAL A 16 5.19 -4.63 -10.46
CA VAL A 16 3.76 -4.31 -10.43
C VAL A 16 3.49 -3.23 -11.45
N ASP A 17 2.91 -3.65 -12.58
CA ASP A 17 2.59 -2.76 -13.69
C ASP A 17 1.27 -2.01 -13.41
N GLY A 18 1.40 -0.78 -12.93
CA GLY A 18 0.27 0.03 -12.48
C GLY A 18 -0.63 0.55 -13.61
N HIS A 19 -0.22 0.45 -14.88
CA HIS A 19 -1.03 0.89 -16.02
C HIS A 19 -0.62 0.20 -17.32
N ALA A 20 -1.54 -0.55 -17.91
CA ALA A 20 -1.41 -1.12 -19.24
C ALA A 20 -2.78 -1.32 -19.91
N HIS A 21 -2.80 -1.91 -21.11
CA HIS A 21 -4.00 -2.11 -21.93
C HIS A 21 -4.07 -3.55 -22.46
N ASN A 22 -5.18 -3.87 -23.14
CA ASN A 22 -5.49 -5.22 -23.60
C ASN A 22 -4.60 -5.72 -24.76
N ILE A 23 -4.42 -7.05 -24.86
CA ILE A 23 -3.74 -7.74 -25.95
C ILE A 23 -4.74 -8.12 -27.05
N VAL A 24 -4.29 -8.03 -28.31
CA VAL A 24 -5.08 -8.43 -29.48
C VAL A 24 -4.65 -9.78 -30.03
N SER A 25 -5.58 -10.48 -30.69
CA SER A 25 -5.30 -11.70 -31.44
C SER A 25 -4.26 -11.49 -32.54
N LEU A 26 -3.52 -12.55 -32.89
CA LEU A 26 -2.65 -12.57 -34.09
C LEU A 26 -3.41 -12.29 -35.40
N GLN A 27 -4.73 -12.42 -35.39
CA GLN A 27 -5.60 -12.09 -36.52
C GLN A 27 -6.02 -10.61 -36.55
N SER A 28 -5.63 -9.80 -35.57
CA SER A 28 -5.94 -8.36 -35.54
C SER A 28 -5.39 -7.65 -36.77
N ASN A 29 -6.11 -6.62 -37.20
CA ASN A 29 -5.69 -5.73 -38.27
C ASN A 29 -4.62 -4.74 -37.83
N LEU A 30 -4.31 -4.67 -36.52
CA LEU A 30 -3.34 -3.74 -35.97
C LEU A 30 -1.90 -4.15 -36.38
N PRO A 31 -1.15 -3.30 -37.09
CA PRO A 31 0.22 -3.59 -37.48
C PRO A 31 1.14 -3.78 -36.27
N PHE A 32 1.97 -4.84 -36.27
CA PHE A 32 2.89 -5.12 -35.16
C PHE A 32 3.87 -3.97 -34.85
N ILE A 33 4.17 -3.14 -35.85
CA ILE A 33 5.01 -1.95 -35.71
C ILE A 33 4.51 -0.96 -34.64
N HIS A 34 3.22 -1.01 -34.28
CA HIS A 34 2.66 -0.23 -33.17
C HIS A 34 3.27 -0.58 -31.81
N SER A 35 3.86 -1.77 -31.63
CA SER A 35 4.69 -2.09 -30.47
C SER A 35 5.78 -1.03 -30.23
N PHE A 36 6.26 -0.37 -31.28
CA PHE A 36 7.36 0.59 -31.23
C PHE A 36 6.92 2.05 -31.33
N SER A 37 5.68 2.35 -31.73
CA SER A 37 5.28 3.69 -32.15
C SER A 37 3.79 3.99 -31.95
N GLU A 38 3.50 5.21 -31.49
CA GLU A 38 2.14 5.77 -31.38
C GLU A 38 1.69 6.46 -32.69
N ALA A 39 2.56 6.50 -33.70
CA ALA A 39 2.26 7.13 -34.99
C ALA A 39 1.18 6.36 -35.75
N HIS A 40 0.39 7.08 -36.54
CA HIS A 40 -0.64 6.53 -37.41
C HIS A 40 -0.48 7.08 -38.84
N GLY A 41 -1.06 6.38 -39.83
CA GLY A 41 -0.99 6.78 -41.23
C GLY A 41 0.45 6.84 -41.76
N ASP A 42 0.75 7.81 -42.64
CA ASP A 42 2.05 7.93 -43.31
C ASP A 42 3.22 8.10 -42.34
N ALA A 43 2.99 8.70 -41.17
CA ALA A 43 4.02 8.88 -40.14
C ALA A 43 4.49 7.53 -39.56
N LEU A 44 3.66 6.48 -39.59
CA LEU A 44 4.02 5.16 -39.09
C LEU A 44 5.13 4.52 -39.95
N ALA A 45 5.18 4.79 -41.25
CA ALA A 45 6.24 4.29 -42.13
C ALA A 45 7.63 4.78 -41.69
N SER A 46 7.70 6.03 -41.21
CA SER A 46 8.95 6.63 -40.72
C SER A 46 9.39 6.09 -39.34
N SER A 47 8.51 5.42 -38.60
CA SER A 47 8.81 4.96 -37.23
C SER A 47 9.98 3.96 -37.16
N GLN A 48 10.24 3.21 -38.25
CA GLN A 48 11.36 2.27 -38.36
C GLN A 48 12.74 2.94 -38.31
N HIS A 49 12.80 4.25 -38.51
CA HIS A 49 14.02 5.05 -38.46
C HIS A 49 14.27 5.65 -37.07
N SER A 50 13.35 5.49 -36.12
CA SER A 50 13.52 5.99 -34.75
C SER A 50 14.56 5.19 -33.96
N LEU A 51 15.24 5.86 -33.02
CA LEU A 51 16.18 5.20 -32.10
C LEU A 51 15.49 4.12 -31.26
N SER A 52 14.26 4.39 -30.83
CA SER A 52 13.43 3.47 -30.05
C SER A 52 13.17 2.18 -30.82
N PHE A 53 12.72 2.29 -32.08
CA PHE A 53 12.51 1.12 -32.93
C PHE A 53 13.79 0.30 -33.09
N LYS A 54 14.92 0.91 -33.47
CA LYS A 54 16.17 0.18 -33.73
C LYS A 54 16.68 -0.55 -32.49
N ARG A 55 16.56 0.05 -31.30
CA ARG A 55 16.97 -0.57 -30.02
C ARG A 55 16.03 -1.70 -29.64
N ASN A 56 14.73 -1.43 -29.59
CA ASN A 56 13.74 -2.38 -29.13
C ASN A 56 13.63 -3.59 -30.08
N LEU A 57 13.84 -3.41 -31.39
CA LEU A 57 13.89 -4.53 -32.33
C LEU A 57 15.05 -5.49 -32.01
N ARG A 58 16.22 -4.98 -31.60
CA ARG A 58 17.34 -5.83 -31.15
C ARG A 58 16.97 -6.60 -29.89
N ASP A 59 16.34 -5.94 -28.92
CA ASP A 59 15.93 -6.56 -27.67
C ASP A 59 14.89 -7.69 -27.88
N LEU A 60 14.00 -7.55 -28.86
CA LEU A 60 13.04 -8.60 -29.23
C LEU A 60 13.66 -9.74 -30.03
N ALA A 61 14.53 -9.42 -31.00
CA ALA A 61 15.23 -10.45 -31.77
C ALA A 61 16.13 -11.31 -30.85
N GLU A 62 16.77 -10.68 -29.86
CA GLU A 62 17.52 -11.37 -28.81
C GLU A 62 16.61 -12.23 -27.92
N LEU A 63 15.48 -11.69 -27.45
CA LEU A 63 14.52 -12.43 -26.61
C LEU A 63 14.03 -13.71 -27.30
N TYR A 64 13.69 -13.60 -28.60
CA TYR A 64 13.15 -14.71 -29.38
C TYR A 64 14.22 -15.58 -30.04
N GLY A 65 15.49 -15.17 -30.03
CA GLY A 65 16.56 -15.88 -30.75
C GLY A 65 16.32 -15.94 -32.26
N CYS A 66 15.69 -14.91 -32.84
CA CYS A 66 15.32 -14.85 -34.26
C CYS A 66 16.19 -13.88 -35.06
N GLU A 67 15.95 -13.78 -36.37
CA GLU A 67 16.64 -12.83 -37.24
C GLU A 67 16.40 -11.38 -36.77
N LEU A 68 17.45 -10.55 -36.83
CA LEU A 68 17.38 -9.11 -36.52
C LEU A 68 16.71 -8.32 -37.66
N SER A 69 15.41 -8.52 -37.81
CA SER A 69 14.56 -7.76 -38.74
C SER A 69 13.13 -7.72 -38.21
N LEU A 70 12.35 -6.70 -38.62
CA LEU A 70 10.93 -6.62 -38.24
C LEU A 70 10.18 -7.86 -38.73
N GLN A 71 10.46 -8.27 -39.97
CA GLN A 71 9.91 -9.47 -40.58
C GLN A 71 10.31 -10.73 -39.81
N GLY A 72 11.57 -10.87 -39.40
CA GLY A 72 12.02 -12.04 -38.61
C GLY A 72 11.28 -12.18 -37.27
N VAL A 73 11.05 -11.07 -36.57
CA VAL A 73 10.26 -11.06 -35.33
C VAL A 73 8.78 -11.38 -35.62
N GLU A 74 8.19 -10.78 -36.66
CA GLU A 74 6.80 -11.07 -37.03
C GLU A 74 6.57 -12.53 -37.46
N GLU A 75 7.51 -13.11 -38.21
CA GLU A 75 7.48 -14.52 -38.60
C GLU A 75 7.61 -15.44 -37.39
N HIS A 76 8.54 -15.14 -36.48
CA HIS A 76 8.66 -15.88 -35.22
C HIS A 76 7.35 -15.86 -34.45
N ARG A 77 6.72 -14.68 -34.27
CA ARG A 77 5.43 -14.54 -33.57
C ARG A 77 4.32 -15.37 -34.22
N LYS A 78 4.26 -15.35 -35.56
CA LYS A 78 3.25 -16.12 -36.32
C LYS A 78 3.44 -17.62 -36.17
N VAL A 79 4.69 -18.11 -36.15
CA VAL A 79 5.01 -19.54 -36.03
C VAL A 79 4.82 -20.03 -34.59
N SER A 80 5.29 -19.25 -33.61
CA SER A 80 5.25 -19.59 -32.19
C SER A 80 3.83 -19.55 -31.61
N GLY A 81 2.97 -18.69 -32.15
CA GLY A 81 1.64 -18.45 -31.60
C GLY A 81 1.64 -17.45 -30.45
N LEU A 82 0.45 -16.91 -30.16
CA LEU A 82 0.30 -15.79 -29.22
C LEU A 82 0.61 -16.18 -27.78
N GLU A 83 0.16 -17.36 -27.36
CA GLU A 83 0.31 -17.87 -26.00
C GLU A 83 1.78 -18.06 -25.65
N LEU A 84 2.59 -18.57 -26.59
CA LEU A 84 4.03 -18.72 -26.39
C LEU A 84 4.74 -17.36 -26.38
N SER A 85 4.35 -16.43 -27.25
CA SER A 85 4.83 -15.05 -27.19
C SER A 85 4.51 -14.38 -25.85
N CYS A 86 3.29 -14.53 -25.35
CA CYS A 86 2.88 -14.00 -24.04
C CYS A 86 3.69 -14.63 -22.90
N SER A 87 3.77 -15.96 -22.84
CA SER A 87 4.54 -16.67 -21.83
C SER A 87 6.01 -16.23 -21.83
N THR A 88 6.63 -16.09 -23.01
CA THR A 88 8.02 -15.64 -23.17
C THR A 88 8.21 -14.21 -22.68
N CYS A 89 7.38 -13.27 -23.14
CA CYS A 89 7.49 -11.86 -22.78
C CYS A 89 7.21 -11.61 -21.29
N PHE A 90 6.12 -12.15 -20.75
CA PHE A 90 5.73 -11.91 -19.34
C PHE A 90 6.71 -12.57 -18.36
N LYS A 91 7.21 -13.78 -18.68
CA LYS A 91 8.27 -14.43 -17.89
C LYS A 91 9.56 -13.62 -17.89
N ALA A 92 9.96 -13.11 -19.06
CA ALA A 92 11.16 -12.27 -19.17
C ALA A 92 10.98 -10.90 -18.48
N ALA A 93 9.77 -10.35 -18.49
CA ALA A 93 9.45 -9.10 -17.81
C ALA A 93 9.43 -9.23 -16.26
N ARG A 94 9.09 -10.44 -15.75
CA ARG A 94 8.84 -10.75 -14.34
C ARG A 94 7.78 -9.81 -13.74
N ILE A 95 6.63 -9.70 -14.41
CA ILE A 95 5.48 -8.93 -13.92
C ILE A 95 4.62 -9.87 -13.07
N SER A 96 4.40 -9.51 -11.79
CA SER A 96 3.58 -10.29 -10.85
C SER A 96 2.14 -9.77 -10.76
N ALA A 97 1.92 -8.49 -11.10
CA ALA A 97 0.61 -7.88 -11.14
C ALA A 97 0.51 -6.86 -12.28
N ILE A 98 -0.66 -6.78 -12.91
CA ILE A 98 -0.97 -5.78 -13.93
C ILE A 98 -2.34 -5.16 -13.72
N LEU A 99 -2.43 -3.83 -13.86
CA LEU A 99 -3.68 -3.09 -13.81
C LEU A 99 -4.01 -2.57 -15.21
N MET A 100 -5.10 -3.09 -15.77
CA MET A 100 -5.47 -2.89 -17.18
C MET A 100 -6.58 -1.86 -17.32
N ASP A 101 -6.31 -0.79 -18.05
CA ASP A 101 -7.29 0.17 -18.54
C ASP A 101 -8.17 -0.49 -19.61
N ASP A 102 -9.41 -0.79 -19.23
CA ASP A 102 -10.35 -1.57 -20.03
C ASP A 102 -11.16 -0.74 -21.02
N GLY A 103 -10.86 0.56 -21.11
CA GLY A 103 -11.54 1.49 -21.98
C GLY A 103 -10.87 1.74 -23.33
N LEU A 104 -9.69 1.17 -23.58
CA LEU A 104 -9.07 1.22 -24.91
C LEU A 104 -9.68 0.13 -25.80
N GLU A 105 -10.40 0.54 -26.85
CA GLU A 105 -10.97 -0.41 -27.80
C GLU A 105 -10.04 -0.66 -28.98
N LEU A 106 -9.63 -1.92 -29.12
CA LEU A 106 -8.88 -2.46 -30.23
C LEU A 106 -9.68 -3.59 -30.89
N ASP A 107 -9.33 -3.95 -32.11
CA ASP A 107 -9.99 -5.07 -32.78
C ASP A 107 -9.49 -6.41 -32.25
N LYS A 108 -10.41 -7.37 -32.08
CA LYS A 108 -10.08 -8.76 -31.69
C LYS A 108 -9.28 -8.87 -30.39
N MET A 109 -9.62 -8.03 -29.40
CA MET A 109 -9.09 -8.12 -28.04
C MET A 109 -9.56 -9.38 -27.33
N TYR A 110 -8.75 -9.88 -26.41
CA TYR A 110 -9.16 -10.92 -25.48
C TYR A 110 -9.94 -10.34 -24.29
N ASP A 111 -10.61 -11.20 -23.54
CA ASP A 111 -11.12 -10.82 -22.23
C ASP A 111 -9.95 -10.54 -21.27
N ILE A 112 -10.12 -9.62 -20.33
CA ILE A 112 -9.05 -9.26 -19.38
C ILE A 112 -8.63 -10.49 -18.56
N GLU A 113 -9.58 -11.37 -18.20
CA GLU A 113 -9.31 -12.60 -17.44
C GLU A 113 -8.38 -13.57 -18.18
N TRP A 114 -8.30 -13.51 -19.51
CA TRP A 114 -7.39 -14.33 -20.30
C TRP A 114 -5.92 -14.13 -19.88
N HIS A 115 -5.57 -12.91 -19.45
CA HIS A 115 -4.21 -12.53 -19.05
C HIS A 115 -3.77 -13.23 -17.76
N LYS A 116 -4.70 -13.74 -16.93
CA LYS A 116 -4.38 -14.52 -15.72
C LYS A 116 -3.68 -15.84 -16.01
N SER A 117 -3.70 -16.28 -17.27
CA SER A 117 -2.92 -17.45 -17.73
C SER A 117 -1.41 -17.18 -17.74
N PHE A 118 -0.99 -15.91 -17.70
CA PHE A 118 0.42 -15.49 -17.80
C PHE A 118 0.88 -14.63 -16.62
N ILE A 119 -0.04 -13.98 -15.93
CA ILE A 119 0.24 -13.00 -14.87
C ILE A 119 -0.54 -13.39 -13.61
N PRO A 120 0.11 -13.49 -12.44
CA PRO A 120 -0.55 -13.92 -11.20
C PRO A 120 -1.76 -13.06 -10.78
N LEU A 121 -1.67 -11.74 -10.97
CA LEU A 121 -2.76 -10.81 -10.67
C LEU A 121 -3.05 -9.89 -11.87
N VAL A 122 -4.33 -9.83 -12.25
CA VAL A 122 -4.84 -8.94 -13.29
C VAL A 122 -6.01 -8.15 -12.69
N GLY A 123 -5.87 -6.84 -12.63
CA GLY A 123 -6.87 -5.91 -12.11
C GLY A 123 -7.40 -4.97 -13.19
N ARG A 124 -8.61 -4.43 -12.98
CA ARG A 124 -9.23 -3.49 -13.92
C ARG A 124 -9.07 -2.03 -13.48
N ILE A 125 -8.85 -1.15 -14.45
CA ILE A 125 -8.98 0.29 -14.32
C ILE A 125 -10.09 0.76 -15.25
N LEU A 126 -11.11 1.43 -14.69
CA LEU A 126 -12.26 1.87 -15.48
C LEU A 126 -12.00 3.23 -16.13
N ARG A 127 -12.07 3.29 -17.45
CA ARG A 127 -11.97 4.55 -18.20
C ARG A 127 -13.29 5.32 -18.20
N ILE A 128 -13.35 6.40 -17.43
CA ILE A 128 -14.61 7.08 -17.10
C ILE A 128 -15.32 7.65 -18.33
N GLU A 129 -14.57 8.19 -19.31
CA GLU A 129 -15.16 8.75 -20.52
C GLU A 129 -15.78 7.63 -21.38
N ARG A 130 -15.13 6.45 -21.45
CA ARG A 130 -15.65 5.33 -22.22
C ARG A 130 -16.87 4.70 -21.57
N VAL A 131 -16.90 4.62 -20.25
CA VAL A 131 -18.08 4.17 -19.49
C VAL A 131 -19.28 5.07 -19.80
N ALA A 132 -19.10 6.39 -19.72
CA ALA A 132 -20.16 7.35 -20.04
C ALA A 132 -20.62 7.25 -21.51
N GLU A 133 -19.69 7.11 -22.46
CA GLU A 133 -20.03 6.91 -23.88
C GLU A 133 -20.87 5.64 -24.11
N LYS A 134 -20.48 4.51 -23.50
CA LYS A 134 -21.22 3.24 -23.63
C LYS A 134 -22.62 3.30 -23.04
N ILE A 135 -22.83 4.12 -22.00
CA ILE A 135 -24.15 4.39 -21.44
C ILE A 135 -24.98 5.21 -22.43
N LEU A 136 -24.42 6.30 -22.95
CA LEU A 136 -25.12 7.19 -23.90
C LEU A 136 -25.41 6.55 -25.26
N ASP A 137 -24.60 5.57 -25.69
CA ASP A 137 -24.86 4.78 -26.89
C ASP A 137 -26.10 3.87 -26.75
N GLN A 138 -26.56 3.58 -25.53
CA GLN A 138 -27.78 2.83 -25.27
C GLN A 138 -29.01 3.73 -25.35
N ASP A 139 -30.12 3.20 -25.85
CA ASP A 139 -31.40 3.88 -25.81
C ASP A 139 -32.08 3.65 -24.46
N LEU A 140 -32.71 4.69 -23.91
CA LEU A 140 -33.45 4.57 -22.65
C LEU A 140 -34.69 3.68 -22.84
N PRO A 141 -35.00 2.77 -21.88
CA PRO A 141 -36.10 1.80 -22.04
C PRO A 141 -37.49 2.43 -22.26
N ASP A 142 -37.69 3.65 -21.78
CA ASP A 142 -38.94 4.40 -21.90
C ASP A 142 -39.01 5.30 -23.15
N GLY A 143 -37.97 5.30 -23.98
CA GLY A 143 -37.87 6.14 -25.18
C GLY A 143 -37.65 7.63 -24.91
N SER A 144 -37.36 8.01 -23.65
CA SER A 144 -37.01 9.38 -23.30
C SER A 144 -35.60 9.75 -23.77
N CYS A 145 -35.28 11.04 -23.79
CA CYS A 145 -33.92 11.51 -24.07
C CYS A 145 -33.07 11.47 -22.79
N TRP A 146 -31.78 11.18 -22.94
CA TRP A 146 -30.81 11.30 -21.86
C TRP A 146 -30.82 12.71 -21.26
N THR A 147 -30.82 12.76 -19.92
CA THR A 147 -30.64 13.96 -19.11
C THR A 147 -29.38 13.77 -18.27
N LEU A 148 -28.85 14.84 -17.69
CA LEU A 148 -27.70 14.78 -16.82
C LEU A 148 -27.98 13.89 -15.60
N ASP A 149 -29.18 13.98 -15.02
CA ASP A 149 -29.60 13.17 -13.88
C ASP A 149 -29.63 11.68 -14.26
N SER A 150 -30.28 11.33 -15.37
CA SER A 150 -30.37 9.92 -15.80
C SER A 150 -29.01 9.37 -16.22
N LEU A 151 -28.13 10.17 -16.83
CA LEU A 151 -26.74 9.78 -17.08
C LEU A 151 -25.98 9.55 -15.78
N THR A 152 -26.11 10.44 -14.79
CA THR A 152 -25.43 10.32 -13.50
C THR A 152 -25.89 9.06 -12.76
N GLU A 153 -27.20 8.81 -12.72
CA GLU A 153 -27.76 7.61 -12.12
C GLU A 153 -27.27 6.32 -12.84
N ALA A 154 -27.31 6.31 -14.18
CA ALA A 154 -26.83 5.17 -14.95
C ALA A 154 -25.32 4.93 -14.77
N PHE A 155 -24.52 6.00 -14.67
CA PHE A 155 -23.09 5.92 -14.44
C PHE A 155 -22.77 5.33 -13.06
N LEU A 156 -23.43 5.81 -12.00
CA LEU A 156 -23.29 5.29 -10.65
C LEU A 156 -23.78 3.84 -10.54
N SER A 157 -24.91 3.51 -11.16
CA SER A 157 -25.46 2.15 -11.20
C SER A 157 -24.53 1.18 -11.93
N LYS A 158 -23.95 1.60 -13.06
CA LYS A 158 -22.98 0.82 -13.80
C LYS A 158 -21.70 0.60 -12.98
N PHE A 159 -21.21 1.64 -12.32
CA PHE A 159 -20.06 1.57 -11.44
C PHE A 159 -20.31 0.59 -10.27
N LEU A 160 -21.45 0.72 -9.58
CA LEU A 160 -21.88 -0.19 -8.51
C LEU A 160 -21.96 -1.64 -8.99
N SER A 161 -22.62 -1.87 -10.13
CA SER A 161 -22.72 -3.20 -10.74
C SER A 161 -21.34 -3.78 -11.05
N ASP A 162 -20.44 -3.00 -11.62
CA ASP A 162 -19.10 -3.45 -11.97
C ASP A 162 -18.24 -3.70 -10.71
N THR A 163 -18.45 -2.97 -9.61
CA THR A 163 -17.80 -3.26 -8.31
C THR A 163 -18.37 -4.46 -7.57
N LEU A 164 -19.65 -4.81 -7.79
CA LEU A 164 -20.32 -5.94 -7.12
C LEU A 164 -20.18 -7.27 -7.89
N THR A 165 -19.70 -7.23 -9.13
CA THR A 165 -19.54 -8.44 -9.95
C THR A 165 -18.15 -9.05 -9.76
N ALA A 166 -18.12 -10.34 -9.42
CA ALA A 166 -16.93 -11.11 -9.05
C ALA A 166 -15.91 -11.36 -10.20
N ALA A 167 -16.09 -10.75 -11.37
CA ALA A 167 -15.37 -11.14 -12.58
C ALA A 167 -14.01 -10.44 -12.79
N ALA A 168 -13.70 -9.35 -12.08
CA ALA A 168 -12.34 -8.79 -11.93
C ALA A 168 -12.40 -7.57 -10.99
N GLU A 169 -11.50 -7.53 -10.00
CA GLU A 169 -11.45 -6.43 -9.03
C GLU A 169 -11.07 -5.11 -9.72
N ILE A 170 -11.85 -4.06 -9.47
CA ILE A 170 -11.55 -2.70 -9.92
C ILE A 170 -10.55 -2.08 -8.94
N TYR A 171 -9.40 -1.66 -9.45
CA TYR A 171 -8.31 -1.08 -8.67
C TYR A 171 -8.22 0.44 -8.82
N GLY A 172 -8.99 1.04 -9.72
CA GLY A 172 -8.94 2.48 -9.95
C GLY A 172 -9.78 2.94 -11.13
N LEU A 173 -9.82 4.26 -11.30
CA LEU A 173 -10.41 4.94 -12.42
C LEU A 173 -9.32 5.52 -13.31
N LYS A 174 -9.64 5.78 -14.58
CA LYS A 174 -8.79 6.46 -15.54
C LYS A 174 -9.57 7.56 -16.24
N SER A 175 -8.99 8.75 -16.28
CA SER A 175 -9.43 9.82 -17.17
C SER A 175 -8.48 10.00 -18.35
N ILE A 176 -9.09 10.17 -19.52
CA ILE A 176 -8.45 10.58 -20.77
C ILE A 176 -8.85 12.01 -21.17
N ALA A 177 -9.23 12.87 -20.22
CA ALA A 177 -9.63 14.26 -20.47
C ALA A 177 -8.62 15.04 -21.33
N ALA A 178 -7.32 14.76 -21.17
CA ALA A 178 -6.25 15.31 -21.99
C ALA A 178 -6.49 15.10 -23.51
N TYR A 179 -6.98 13.93 -23.93
CA TYR A 179 -7.30 13.60 -25.34
C TYR A 179 -8.57 14.26 -25.85
N ARG A 180 -9.40 14.80 -24.97
CA ARG A 180 -10.74 15.26 -25.31
C ARG A 180 -10.80 16.78 -25.26
N SER A 181 -10.67 17.34 -24.07
CA SER A 181 -10.91 18.76 -23.82
C SER A 181 -9.82 19.44 -23.00
N GLY A 182 -8.73 18.72 -22.69
CA GLY A 182 -7.60 19.23 -21.93
C GLY A 182 -7.72 19.03 -20.42
N LEU A 183 -6.61 19.27 -19.73
CA LEU A 183 -6.46 19.04 -18.28
C LEU A 183 -6.92 20.21 -17.39
N GLU A 184 -7.35 21.33 -17.97
CA GLU A 184 -7.84 22.48 -17.20
C GLU A 184 -9.28 22.25 -16.74
N ILE A 185 -9.49 21.37 -15.77
CA ILE A 185 -10.83 20.99 -15.29
C ILE A 185 -11.47 22.15 -14.52
N ASN A 186 -12.68 22.55 -14.91
CA ASN A 186 -13.48 23.55 -14.20
C ASN A 186 -14.20 22.91 -13.01
N THR A 187 -13.69 23.12 -11.79
CA THR A 187 -14.28 22.62 -10.53
C THR A 187 -15.65 23.22 -10.19
N ASN A 188 -16.06 24.28 -10.91
CA ASN A 188 -17.33 24.98 -10.70
C ASN A 188 -18.29 24.82 -11.89
N VAL A 189 -18.10 23.80 -12.74
CA VAL A 189 -19.05 23.52 -13.82
C VAL A 189 -20.46 23.33 -13.25
N THR A 190 -21.43 24.03 -13.82
CA THR A 190 -22.81 23.94 -13.35
C THR A 190 -23.53 22.77 -14.01
N GLU A 191 -24.52 22.18 -13.33
CA GLU A 191 -25.39 21.15 -13.92
C GLU A 191 -26.04 21.66 -15.22
N LYS A 192 -26.41 22.94 -15.27
CA LYS A 192 -26.97 23.55 -16.49
C LYS A 192 -26.00 23.52 -17.67
N ASP A 193 -24.73 23.84 -17.43
CA ASP A 193 -23.70 23.85 -18.47
C ASP A 193 -23.35 22.43 -18.93
N ALA A 194 -23.36 21.46 -18.00
CA ALA A 194 -23.13 20.05 -18.27
C ALA A 194 -24.31 19.42 -19.05
N GLU A 195 -25.55 19.74 -18.68
CA GLU A 195 -26.78 19.34 -19.38
C GLU A 195 -26.80 19.87 -20.83
N GLU A 196 -26.39 21.11 -21.06
CA GLU A 196 -26.24 21.65 -22.42
C GLU A 196 -25.12 20.92 -23.18
N GLY A 197 -24.00 20.64 -22.51
CA GLY A 197 -22.92 19.84 -23.09
C GLY A 197 -23.37 18.44 -23.49
N LEU A 198 -24.21 17.78 -22.68
CA LEU A 198 -24.83 16.51 -22.98
C LEU A 198 -25.70 16.58 -24.24
N ARG A 199 -26.55 17.60 -24.37
CA ARG A 199 -27.38 17.79 -25.56
C ARG A 199 -26.54 17.91 -26.82
N GLN A 200 -25.45 18.68 -26.78
CA GLN A 200 -24.54 18.82 -27.92
C GLN A 200 -23.86 17.50 -28.30
N VAL A 201 -23.46 16.71 -27.31
CA VAL A 201 -22.88 15.38 -27.55
C VAL A 201 -23.91 14.45 -28.20
N LEU A 202 -25.15 14.42 -27.71
CA LEU A 202 -26.22 13.60 -28.29
C LEU A 202 -26.56 14.00 -29.73
N LEU A 203 -26.56 15.31 -30.03
CA LEU A 203 -26.79 15.82 -31.38
C LEU A 203 -25.69 15.44 -32.40
N SER A 204 -24.49 15.09 -31.91
CA SER A 204 -23.38 14.67 -32.78
C SER A 204 -23.56 13.26 -33.36
N GLY A 205 -24.54 12.50 -32.87
CA GLY A 205 -24.89 11.17 -33.36
C GLY A 205 -24.04 10.04 -32.75
N LYS A 206 -24.43 8.80 -33.05
CA LYS A 206 -23.75 7.58 -32.60
C LYS A 206 -22.69 7.11 -33.62
N PRO A 207 -21.58 6.48 -33.21
CA PRO A 207 -21.21 6.20 -31.83
C PRO A 207 -20.84 7.48 -31.07
N ILE A 208 -21.25 7.55 -29.80
CA ILE A 208 -21.03 8.73 -28.97
C ILE A 208 -19.54 8.89 -28.69
N ARG A 209 -19.02 10.08 -28.96
CA ARG A 209 -17.69 10.53 -28.53
C ARG A 209 -17.83 11.80 -27.70
N ILE A 210 -17.58 11.70 -26.40
CA ILE A 210 -17.69 12.85 -25.48
C ILE A 210 -16.48 13.77 -25.67
N ALA A 211 -16.69 14.93 -26.31
CA ALA A 211 -15.65 15.96 -26.50
C ALA A 211 -16.04 17.32 -25.90
N ASN A 212 -17.27 17.49 -25.43
CA ASN A 212 -17.72 18.74 -24.84
C ASN A 212 -17.05 18.95 -23.45
N LYS A 213 -16.37 20.09 -23.29
CA LYS A 213 -15.60 20.45 -22.09
C LYS A 213 -16.43 20.40 -20.80
N ASN A 214 -17.64 20.98 -20.81
CA ASN A 214 -18.47 21.05 -19.62
C ASN A 214 -18.93 19.66 -19.18
N LEU A 215 -19.30 18.81 -20.15
CA LEU A 215 -19.69 17.44 -19.82
C LEU A 215 -18.49 16.61 -19.33
N ILE A 216 -17.30 16.77 -19.92
CA ILE A 216 -16.08 16.07 -19.46
C ILE A 216 -15.72 16.50 -18.05
N ASP A 217 -15.72 17.81 -17.77
CA ASP A 217 -15.42 18.33 -16.44
C ASP A 217 -16.42 17.79 -15.42
N TYR A 218 -17.72 17.76 -15.77
CA TYR A 218 -18.75 17.20 -14.90
C TYR A 218 -18.51 15.71 -14.62
N ILE A 219 -18.30 14.89 -15.66
CA ILE A 219 -18.02 13.45 -15.50
C ILE A 219 -16.75 13.22 -14.68
N PHE A 220 -15.71 14.01 -14.90
CA PHE A 220 -14.46 13.94 -14.17
C PHE A 220 -14.66 14.20 -12.67
N LEU A 221 -15.38 15.27 -12.33
CA LEU A 221 -15.66 15.64 -10.93
C LEU A 221 -16.55 14.59 -10.25
N GLN A 222 -17.63 14.14 -10.91
CA GLN A 222 -18.49 13.07 -10.39
C GLN A 222 -17.68 11.78 -10.16
N SER A 223 -16.80 11.44 -11.10
CA SER A 223 -15.93 10.26 -10.98
C SER A 223 -14.91 10.39 -9.84
N LEU A 224 -14.38 11.59 -9.58
CA LEU A 224 -13.51 11.82 -8.42
C LEU A 224 -14.27 11.67 -7.09
N GLU A 225 -15.52 12.14 -7.01
CA GLU A 225 -16.34 11.95 -5.81
C GLU A 225 -16.63 10.47 -5.55
N VAL A 226 -16.92 9.70 -6.60
CA VAL A 226 -17.02 8.24 -6.54
C VAL A 226 -15.69 7.64 -6.09
N ALA A 227 -14.57 8.01 -6.72
CA ALA A 227 -13.26 7.50 -6.38
C ALA A 227 -12.94 7.69 -4.89
N GLN A 228 -13.20 8.88 -4.32
CA GLN A 228 -13.00 9.12 -2.89
C GLN A 228 -13.95 8.30 -2.01
N SER A 229 -15.20 8.11 -2.43
CA SER A 229 -16.21 7.36 -1.65
C SER A 229 -15.90 5.86 -1.55
N TYR A 230 -15.28 5.31 -2.58
CA TYR A 230 -14.86 3.90 -2.65
C TYR A 230 -13.36 3.69 -2.38
N ASP A 231 -12.65 4.76 -2.02
CA ASP A 231 -11.20 4.75 -1.80
C ASP A 231 -10.42 4.14 -2.98
N LEU A 232 -10.74 4.59 -4.20
CA LEU A 232 -10.05 4.24 -5.43
C LEU A 232 -9.19 5.40 -5.92
N PRO A 233 -8.02 5.11 -6.51
CA PRO A 233 -7.23 6.12 -7.19
C PRO A 233 -7.79 6.49 -8.57
N MET A 234 -7.45 7.69 -9.03
CA MET A 234 -7.69 8.18 -10.38
C MET A 234 -6.36 8.31 -11.12
N GLN A 235 -6.22 7.57 -12.21
CA GLN A 235 -5.17 7.72 -13.19
C GLN A 235 -5.54 8.84 -14.16
N ILE A 236 -4.60 9.73 -14.49
CA ILE A 236 -4.83 10.81 -15.45
C ILE A 236 -3.75 10.73 -16.52
N HIS A 237 -4.17 10.58 -17.77
CA HIS A 237 -3.23 10.68 -18.89
C HIS A 237 -2.64 12.09 -18.95
N THR A 238 -1.31 12.18 -19.04
CA THR A 238 -0.60 13.46 -19.18
C THR A 238 0.55 13.33 -20.18
N GLY A 239 0.98 14.46 -20.76
CA GLY A 239 2.10 14.45 -21.69
C GLY A 239 1.72 14.03 -23.11
N PHE A 240 2.56 13.22 -23.75
CA PHE A 240 2.49 12.91 -25.18
C PHE A 240 1.74 11.62 -25.50
N ARG A 241 1.10 11.60 -26.68
CA ARG A 241 0.64 10.38 -27.37
C ARG A 241 0.58 10.59 -28.88
N ASP A 242 -0.48 10.11 -29.52
CA ASP A 242 -0.74 10.16 -30.95
C ASP A 242 -1.30 11.54 -31.35
N LYS A 243 -1.67 11.66 -32.62
CA LYS A 243 -2.13 12.91 -33.22
C LYS A 243 -3.50 13.39 -32.73
N ASP A 244 -4.29 12.54 -32.08
CA ASP A 244 -5.62 12.91 -31.60
C ASP A 244 -5.53 13.76 -30.32
N LEU A 245 -4.37 13.71 -29.64
CA LEU A 245 -4.07 14.49 -28.44
C LEU A 245 -3.50 15.88 -28.78
N ASP A 246 -4.12 16.95 -28.29
CA ASP A 246 -3.51 18.27 -28.28
C ASP A 246 -2.53 18.40 -27.09
N MET A 247 -1.24 18.17 -27.36
CA MET A 247 -0.19 18.19 -26.34
C MET A 247 -0.11 19.51 -25.56
N ARG A 248 -0.59 20.63 -26.14
CA ARG A 248 -0.61 21.94 -25.46
C ARG A 248 -1.54 21.93 -24.23
N LEU A 249 -2.58 21.10 -24.28
CA LEU A 249 -3.60 20.98 -23.23
C LEU A 249 -3.31 19.82 -22.25
N ALA A 250 -2.20 19.10 -22.45
CA ALA A 250 -1.81 17.92 -21.69
C ALA A 250 -0.75 18.20 -20.59
N ASN A 251 -0.46 19.48 -20.32
CA ASN A 251 0.44 19.87 -19.22
C ASN A 251 -0.26 19.65 -17.87
N PRO A 252 0.33 18.89 -16.93
CA PRO A 252 -0.30 18.58 -15.66
C PRO A 252 -0.51 19.79 -14.73
N LEU A 253 0.15 20.93 -14.96
CA LEU A 253 -0.08 22.15 -14.18
C LEU A 253 -1.53 22.67 -14.30
N HIS A 254 -2.23 22.32 -15.37
CA HIS A 254 -3.65 22.68 -15.54
C HIS A 254 -4.55 22.02 -14.49
N LEU A 255 -4.11 20.93 -13.85
CA LEU A 255 -4.86 20.25 -12.78
C LEU A 255 -4.74 20.96 -11.41
N ARG A 256 -4.01 22.09 -11.33
CA ARG A 256 -3.84 22.84 -10.08
C ARG A 256 -5.17 23.17 -9.40
N SER A 257 -6.20 23.52 -10.17
CA SER A 257 -7.54 23.78 -9.63
C SER A 257 -8.12 22.58 -8.88
N ILE A 258 -7.92 21.36 -9.41
CA ILE A 258 -8.32 20.11 -8.75
C ILE A 258 -7.54 19.90 -7.46
N PHE A 259 -6.22 20.11 -7.47
CA PHE A 259 -5.38 19.85 -6.30
C PHE A 259 -5.58 20.86 -5.17
N GLU A 260 -5.95 22.10 -5.49
CA GLU A 260 -6.25 23.16 -4.52
C GLU A 260 -7.71 23.14 -4.03
N ASP A 261 -8.60 22.42 -4.71
CA ASP A 261 -9.97 22.24 -4.26
C ASP A 261 -10.04 21.27 -3.06
N LYS A 262 -10.54 21.79 -1.94
CA LYS A 262 -10.65 21.03 -0.68
C LYS A 262 -11.51 19.77 -0.84
N LYS A 263 -12.48 19.76 -1.74
CA LYS A 263 -13.34 18.60 -2.00
C LYS A 263 -12.54 17.38 -2.45
N TYR A 264 -11.45 17.59 -3.20
CA TYR A 264 -10.63 16.54 -3.82
C TYR A 264 -9.27 16.38 -3.15
N SER A 265 -9.06 17.01 -1.99
CA SER A 265 -7.79 16.96 -1.24
C SER A 265 -7.41 15.57 -0.74
N LYS A 266 -8.37 14.63 -0.70
CA LYS A 266 -8.17 13.23 -0.28
C LYS A 266 -8.13 12.24 -1.44
N SER A 267 -8.41 12.69 -2.67
CA SER A 267 -8.30 11.83 -3.86
C SER A 267 -6.87 11.29 -3.98
N ARG A 268 -6.71 10.06 -4.48
CA ARG A 268 -5.40 9.52 -4.83
C ARG A 268 -5.23 9.65 -6.33
N ILE A 269 -4.28 10.46 -6.80
CA ILE A 269 -4.14 10.78 -8.23
C ILE A 269 -2.75 10.39 -8.71
N VAL A 270 -2.68 9.64 -9.81
CA VAL A 270 -1.42 9.37 -10.52
C VAL A 270 -1.42 10.00 -11.89
N LEU A 271 -0.37 10.78 -12.18
CA LEU A 271 -0.12 11.35 -13.49
C LEU A 271 0.70 10.35 -14.31
N LEU A 272 0.11 9.89 -15.40
CA LEU A 272 0.72 8.85 -16.23
C LEU A 272 1.73 9.43 -17.22
N HIS A 273 2.65 8.58 -17.66
CA HIS A 273 3.55 8.73 -18.79
C HIS A 273 4.75 9.66 -18.58
N ALA A 274 5.26 9.72 -17.36
CA ALA A 274 6.25 10.69 -16.93
C ALA A 274 5.82 12.15 -17.13
N SER A 275 4.53 12.36 -17.44
CA SER A 275 4.00 13.58 -18.05
C SER A 275 4.83 14.13 -19.21
N TYR A 276 5.64 13.30 -19.90
CA TYR A 276 6.64 13.80 -20.85
C TYR A 276 5.99 14.64 -21.97
N PRO A 277 6.50 15.84 -22.30
CA PRO A 277 7.79 16.42 -21.89
C PRO A 277 7.75 17.27 -20.59
N PHE A 278 6.65 17.23 -19.85
CA PHE A 278 6.41 18.02 -18.63
C PHE A 278 6.83 17.28 -17.34
N SER A 279 7.88 16.46 -17.40
CA SER A 279 8.34 15.65 -16.26
C SER A 279 8.72 16.50 -15.05
N LYS A 280 9.27 17.70 -15.27
CA LYS A 280 9.68 18.63 -14.20
C LYS A 280 8.49 19.25 -13.51
N GLU A 281 7.47 19.65 -14.27
CA GLU A 281 6.21 20.15 -13.75
C GLU A 281 5.51 19.08 -12.91
N ALA A 282 5.47 17.84 -13.41
CA ALA A 282 4.92 16.71 -12.69
C ALA A 282 5.68 16.42 -11.39
N SER A 283 7.02 16.46 -11.44
CA SER A 283 7.90 16.35 -10.27
C SER A 283 7.58 17.38 -9.20
N TYR A 284 7.48 18.65 -9.60
CA TYR A 284 7.06 19.73 -8.72
C TYR A 284 5.69 19.46 -8.08
N LEU A 285 4.68 19.08 -8.87
CA LEU A 285 3.34 18.79 -8.37
C LEU A 285 3.35 17.67 -7.33
N ALA A 286 4.06 16.56 -7.58
CA ALA A 286 4.17 15.44 -6.65
C ALA A 286 4.89 15.82 -5.34
N SER A 287 5.82 16.78 -5.39
CA SER A 287 6.56 17.28 -4.24
C SER A 287 5.72 18.15 -3.30
N VAL A 288 4.75 18.91 -3.84
CA VAL A 288 3.98 19.90 -3.05
C VAL A 288 2.55 19.46 -2.74
N TYR A 289 1.96 18.58 -3.56
CA TYR A 289 0.59 18.07 -3.34
C TYR A 289 0.62 16.64 -2.80
N PRO A 290 0.11 16.36 -1.58
CA PRO A 290 0.14 15.02 -1.00
C PRO A 290 -0.58 13.98 -1.85
N GLN A 291 -1.65 14.37 -2.54
CA GLN A 291 -2.47 13.50 -3.38
C GLN A 291 -1.85 13.10 -4.74
N VAL A 292 -0.77 13.74 -5.18
CA VAL A 292 -0.19 13.54 -6.51
C VAL A 292 0.95 12.53 -6.49
N TYR A 293 0.83 11.53 -7.35
CA TYR A 293 1.78 10.45 -7.65
C TYR A 293 2.12 10.46 -9.14
N LEU A 294 3.22 9.81 -9.51
CA LEU A 294 3.74 9.80 -10.88
C LEU A 294 4.03 8.37 -11.32
N ASP A 295 3.80 8.08 -12.60
CA ASP A 295 4.45 6.95 -13.26
C ASP A 295 5.37 7.43 -14.40
N PHE A 296 6.09 6.49 -15.02
CA PHE A 296 6.95 6.76 -16.17
C PHE A 296 6.77 5.78 -17.35
N GLY A 297 5.65 5.04 -17.39
CA GLY A 297 5.32 4.17 -18.52
C GLY A 297 5.16 4.97 -19.81
N LEU A 298 5.03 4.31 -20.97
CA LEU A 298 5.04 4.95 -22.30
C LEU A 298 6.35 5.68 -22.65
N ALA A 299 6.73 6.73 -21.92
CA ALA A 299 8.01 7.43 -22.06
C ALA A 299 9.18 6.43 -22.04
N ILE A 300 9.09 5.44 -21.14
CA ILE A 300 9.87 4.21 -21.19
C ILE A 300 8.95 3.10 -21.75
N PRO A 301 9.25 2.50 -22.92
CA PRO A 301 10.53 2.50 -23.64
C PRO A 301 10.58 3.44 -24.86
N LYS A 302 9.61 4.34 -25.10
CA LYS A 302 9.49 5.03 -26.40
C LYS A 302 10.56 6.09 -26.66
N LEU A 303 11.20 6.64 -25.63
CA LEU A 303 12.26 7.64 -25.78
C LEU A 303 13.63 7.03 -26.13
N SER A 304 14.58 7.87 -26.50
CA SER A 304 16.00 7.49 -26.57
C SER A 304 16.50 7.09 -25.18
N VAL A 305 17.64 6.38 -25.07
CA VAL A 305 18.21 6.02 -23.76
C VAL A 305 18.43 7.24 -22.88
N HIS A 306 18.98 8.31 -23.46
CA HIS A 306 19.13 9.58 -22.76
C HIS A 306 17.77 10.20 -22.38
N GLY A 307 16.79 10.19 -23.28
CA GLY A 307 15.45 10.71 -22.99
C GLY A 307 14.76 9.97 -21.85
N MET A 308 14.86 8.64 -21.81
CA MET A 308 14.31 7.81 -20.72
C MET A 308 14.99 8.13 -19.38
N ILE A 309 16.34 8.17 -19.35
CA ILE A 309 17.10 8.50 -18.15
C ILE A 309 16.78 9.93 -17.68
N SER A 310 16.79 10.91 -18.61
CA SER A 310 16.49 12.31 -18.30
C SER A 310 15.09 12.47 -17.74
N SER A 311 14.09 11.78 -18.30
CA SER A 311 12.70 11.87 -17.84
C SER A 311 12.56 11.34 -16.41
N LEU A 312 13.20 10.21 -16.08
CA LEU A 312 13.15 9.68 -14.72
C LEU A 312 13.98 10.53 -13.73
N LYS A 313 15.11 11.10 -14.16
CA LYS A 313 15.86 12.08 -13.35
C LYS A 313 15.01 13.32 -13.07
N ASP A 314 14.38 13.88 -14.11
CA ASP A 314 13.50 15.05 -13.98
C ASP A 314 12.32 14.76 -13.03
N ILE A 315 11.76 13.54 -13.05
CA ILE A 315 10.77 13.11 -12.06
C ILE A 315 11.35 13.12 -10.65
N LEU A 316 12.53 12.53 -10.43
CA LEU A 316 13.13 12.37 -9.11
C LEU A 316 13.83 13.64 -8.57
N GLU A 317 13.90 14.71 -9.38
CA GLU A 317 14.50 15.99 -8.96
C GLU A 317 13.80 16.59 -7.72
N LEU A 318 12.47 16.54 -7.68
CA LEU A 318 11.65 17.04 -6.56
C LEU A 318 10.67 16.00 -6.01
N ALA A 319 10.22 15.04 -6.83
CA ALA A 319 9.22 14.07 -6.39
C ALA A 319 9.82 13.11 -5.35
N PRO A 320 9.13 12.88 -4.22
CA PRO A 320 9.51 11.83 -3.29
C PRO A 320 9.54 10.45 -3.98
N ILE A 321 10.58 9.65 -3.72
CA ILE A 321 10.75 8.31 -4.29
C ILE A 321 9.52 7.43 -4.06
N ASN A 322 8.86 7.56 -2.90
CA ASN A 322 7.65 6.81 -2.53
C ASN A 322 6.38 7.25 -3.28
N LYS A 323 6.49 8.16 -4.24
CA LYS A 323 5.40 8.63 -5.11
C LYS A 323 5.63 8.33 -6.59
N VAL A 324 6.73 7.68 -6.93
CA VAL A 324 7.10 7.34 -8.31
C VAL A 324 6.89 5.84 -8.52
N MET A 325 6.11 5.47 -9.52
CA MET A 325 5.66 4.10 -9.77
C MET A 325 6.00 3.63 -11.17
N PHE A 326 6.19 2.33 -11.31
CA PHE A 326 6.37 1.68 -12.60
C PHE A 326 5.02 1.40 -13.28
N SER A 327 4.98 1.67 -14.58
CA SER A 327 4.00 1.13 -15.50
C SER A 327 4.67 0.88 -16.86
N THR A 328 4.11 -0.02 -17.67
CA THR A 328 4.60 -0.21 -19.04
C THR A 328 3.87 0.69 -20.03
N ASP A 329 2.59 0.97 -19.78
CA ASP A 329 1.63 1.41 -20.79
C ASP A 329 1.62 0.48 -22.03
N GLY A 330 1.92 -0.80 -21.80
CA GLY A 330 1.91 -1.85 -22.82
C GLY A 330 0.50 -2.02 -23.38
N TYR A 331 0.39 -2.20 -24.69
CA TYR A 331 -0.89 -2.40 -25.36
C TYR A 331 -0.73 -3.28 -26.59
N ALA A 332 -1.81 -3.98 -26.93
CA ALA A 332 -1.99 -4.85 -28.09
C ALA A 332 -1.06 -6.09 -28.18
N PHE A 333 0.21 -5.95 -27.83
CA PHE A 333 1.23 -6.96 -28.09
C PHE A 333 2.03 -7.25 -26.82
N PRO A 334 2.25 -8.52 -26.44
CA PRO A 334 3.01 -8.88 -25.24
C PRO A 334 4.45 -8.31 -25.24
N GLU A 335 5.02 -8.07 -26.43
CA GLU A 335 6.31 -7.44 -26.62
C GLU A 335 6.39 -6.03 -26.04
N SER A 336 5.29 -5.27 -26.08
CA SER A 336 5.26 -3.91 -25.54
C SER A 336 5.48 -3.87 -24.02
N PHE A 337 4.89 -4.82 -23.29
CA PHE A 337 5.06 -5.00 -21.84
C PHE A 337 6.49 -5.40 -21.50
N TYR A 338 7.05 -6.37 -22.22
CA TYR A 338 8.45 -6.79 -22.04
C TYR A 338 9.43 -5.63 -22.27
N LEU A 339 9.25 -4.87 -23.35
CA LEU A 339 10.12 -3.74 -23.65
C LEU A 339 10.02 -2.65 -22.58
N GLY A 340 8.81 -2.35 -22.09
CA GLY A 340 8.60 -1.43 -20.98
C GLY A 340 9.30 -1.89 -19.71
N ALA A 341 9.13 -3.16 -19.32
CA ALA A 341 9.77 -3.75 -18.15
C ALA A 341 11.30 -3.76 -18.25
N LYS A 342 11.86 -4.28 -19.35
CA LYS A 342 13.32 -4.35 -19.57
C LYS A 342 13.96 -2.98 -19.48
N LYS A 343 13.42 -1.98 -20.19
CA LYS A 343 14.00 -0.63 -20.21
C LYS A 343 13.80 0.12 -18.91
N SER A 344 12.71 -0.13 -18.18
CA SER A 344 12.52 0.45 -16.86
C SER A 344 13.57 -0.04 -15.86
N ARG A 345 13.91 -1.34 -15.86
CA ARG A 345 15.02 -1.86 -15.04
C ARG A 345 16.35 -1.19 -15.38
N GLU A 346 16.71 -1.14 -16.66
CA GLU A 346 17.95 -0.50 -17.12
C GLU A 346 18.05 0.98 -16.70
N VAL A 347 16.93 1.71 -16.82
CA VAL A 347 16.85 3.14 -16.52
C VAL A 347 16.85 3.40 -15.00
N VAL A 348 16.04 2.67 -14.23
CA VAL A 348 16.02 2.77 -12.75
C VAL A 348 17.39 2.46 -12.17
N PHE A 349 18.07 1.39 -12.63
CA PHE A 349 19.44 1.11 -12.22
C PHE A 349 20.38 2.28 -12.52
N SER A 350 20.32 2.83 -13.72
CA SER A 350 21.22 3.91 -14.15
C SER A 350 21.01 5.18 -13.33
N VAL A 351 19.75 5.55 -13.05
CA VAL A 351 19.42 6.75 -12.27
C VAL A 351 19.85 6.58 -10.81
N LEU A 352 19.50 5.46 -10.17
CA LEU A 352 19.84 5.21 -8.77
C LEU A 352 21.35 5.01 -8.56
N ARG A 353 22.05 4.42 -9.54
CA ARG A 353 23.51 4.38 -9.56
C ARG A 353 24.09 5.79 -9.52
N ASP A 354 23.63 6.68 -10.40
CA ASP A 354 24.16 8.04 -10.49
C ASP A 354 23.91 8.78 -9.17
N SER A 355 22.72 8.66 -8.57
CA SER A 355 22.43 9.19 -7.22
C SER A 355 23.36 8.64 -6.13
N CYS A 356 23.80 7.38 -6.22
CA CYS A 356 24.81 6.84 -5.29
C CYS A 356 26.19 7.46 -5.49
N LEU A 357 26.60 7.65 -6.76
CA LEU A 357 27.90 8.23 -7.10
C LEU A 357 27.99 9.70 -6.71
N ASP A 358 26.89 10.43 -6.87
CA ASP A 358 26.77 11.85 -6.52
C ASP A 358 26.64 12.07 -5.01
N GLY A 359 26.28 11.02 -4.25
CA GLY A 359 26.18 11.03 -2.79
C GLY A 359 24.78 11.37 -2.26
N ASP A 360 23.77 11.39 -3.12
CA ASP A 360 22.37 11.62 -2.76
C ASP A 360 21.76 10.42 -2.03
N LEU A 361 22.20 9.20 -2.38
CA LEU A 361 21.75 7.95 -1.77
C LEU A 361 22.93 7.06 -1.37
N THR A 362 22.79 6.33 -0.27
CA THR A 362 23.61 5.15 -0.01
C THR A 362 23.17 3.98 -0.90
N VAL A 363 24.04 2.98 -1.10
CA VAL A 363 23.70 1.77 -1.88
C VAL A 363 22.47 1.06 -1.28
N THR A 364 22.36 0.98 0.04
CA THR A 364 21.22 0.38 0.72
C THR A 364 19.92 1.15 0.47
N GLU A 365 19.96 2.49 0.49
CA GLU A 365 18.79 3.32 0.16
C GLU A 365 18.40 3.18 -1.31
N ALA A 366 19.36 3.11 -2.23
CA ALA A 366 19.10 2.87 -3.64
C ALA A 366 18.48 1.47 -3.88
N VAL A 367 18.92 0.45 -3.15
CA VAL A 367 18.30 -0.89 -3.20
C VAL A 367 16.82 -0.81 -2.80
N GLU A 368 16.49 -0.14 -1.69
CA GLU A 368 15.09 0.00 -1.27
C GLU A 368 14.28 0.88 -2.25
N ALA A 369 14.85 1.99 -2.72
CA ALA A 369 14.24 2.84 -3.74
C ALA A 369 13.90 2.06 -5.02
N SER A 370 14.76 1.13 -5.45
CA SER A 370 14.49 0.31 -6.63
C SER A 370 13.27 -0.59 -6.45
N LYS A 371 13.09 -1.19 -5.27
CA LYS A 371 11.94 -2.05 -4.94
C LYS A 371 10.66 -1.23 -4.79
N ASP A 372 10.78 -0.03 -4.23
CA ASP A 372 9.66 0.88 -4.05
C ASP A 372 9.12 1.36 -5.41
N ILE A 373 10.01 1.87 -6.28
CA ILE A 373 9.65 2.38 -7.61
C ILE A 373 9.05 1.27 -8.49
N LEU A 374 9.65 0.08 -8.49
CA LEU A 374 9.28 -1.00 -9.41
C LEU A 374 8.08 -1.84 -8.93
N ALA A 375 7.74 -1.79 -7.63
CA ALA A 375 6.68 -2.63 -7.08
C ALA A 375 5.93 -2.01 -5.89
N ARG A 376 6.61 -1.73 -4.77
CA ARG A 376 5.93 -1.50 -3.48
C ARG A 376 5.05 -0.25 -3.50
N ASN A 377 5.46 0.81 -4.20
CA ASN A 377 4.65 2.02 -4.32
C ASN A 377 3.31 1.73 -4.99
N SER A 378 3.29 0.93 -6.07
CA SER A 378 2.05 0.51 -6.73
C SER A 378 1.20 -0.40 -5.82
N ILE A 379 1.82 -1.33 -5.10
CA ILE A 379 1.11 -2.21 -4.15
C ILE A 379 0.36 -1.40 -3.11
N HIS A 380 1.02 -0.42 -2.50
CA HIS A 380 0.40 0.47 -1.51
C HIS A 380 -0.61 1.43 -2.15
N PHE A 381 -0.25 2.06 -3.27
CA PHE A 381 -1.12 3.04 -3.92
C PHE A 381 -2.42 2.43 -4.45
N TYR A 382 -2.40 1.20 -4.95
CA TYR A 382 -3.59 0.51 -5.46
C TYR A 382 -4.20 -0.49 -4.47
N LYS A 383 -3.61 -0.68 -3.28
CA LYS A 383 -4.06 -1.65 -2.27
C LYS A 383 -4.13 -3.09 -2.79
N ILE A 384 -3.09 -3.49 -3.53
CA ILE A 384 -3.02 -4.81 -4.18
C ILE A 384 -2.75 -5.91 -3.14
N ASN A 385 -3.67 -6.88 -3.04
CA ASN A 385 -3.51 -8.05 -2.19
C ASN A 385 -2.88 -9.21 -2.98
N LEU A 386 -1.54 -9.33 -2.94
CA LEU A 386 -0.82 -10.42 -3.62
C LEU A 386 -0.94 -11.79 -2.92
N ALA A 387 -1.71 -11.93 -1.83
CA ALA A 387 -1.79 -13.15 -1.03
C ALA A 387 -2.56 -14.33 -1.68
N ASN A 388 -3.24 -14.12 -2.82
CA ASN A 388 -4.15 -15.11 -3.42
C ASN A 388 -3.70 -15.73 -4.75
N SER A 389 -2.49 -15.46 -5.25
CA SER A 389 -2.10 -15.85 -6.61
C SER A 389 -1.22 -17.12 -6.74
N ASN A 390 -1.15 -17.97 -5.71
CA ASN A 390 -0.47 -19.26 -5.78
C ASN A 390 -1.47 -20.43 -5.80
N ILE A 391 -1.99 -20.75 -6.99
CA ILE A 391 -2.58 -22.07 -7.27
C ILE A 391 -1.99 -22.61 -8.58
N ASN A 392 -1.30 -23.76 -8.44
CA ASN A 392 -0.86 -24.74 -9.44
C ASN A 392 0.41 -24.48 -10.28
N SER A 393 1.56 -24.96 -9.79
CA SER A 393 2.15 -26.24 -10.27
C SER A 393 3.43 -26.65 -9.50
N ASP A 394 3.29 -27.77 -8.78
CA ASP A 394 4.24 -28.85 -8.49
C ASP A 394 5.65 -28.63 -7.90
N ASN A 395 5.77 -29.23 -6.69
CA ASN A 395 6.84 -30.08 -6.15
C ASN A 395 8.02 -29.50 -5.33
N ASN A 396 7.88 -29.72 -4.01
CA ASN A 396 8.89 -30.09 -3.01
C ASN A 396 10.14 -29.20 -2.82
N LEU A 397 10.17 -28.46 -1.71
CA LEU A 397 11.09 -28.67 -0.57
C LEU A 397 10.80 -27.66 0.56
N GLN A 398 10.71 -28.16 1.79
CA GLN A 398 10.52 -27.39 3.03
C GLN A 398 11.72 -26.46 3.29
N LEU A 399 11.44 -25.21 3.70
CA LEU A 399 11.91 -24.63 4.98
C LEU A 399 11.38 -23.19 5.15
N ASN A 400 10.73 -22.97 6.29
CA ASN A 400 10.18 -21.71 6.80
C ASN A 400 11.25 -20.60 6.91
N VAL A 401 10.90 -19.34 6.62
CA VAL A 401 10.58 -18.28 7.62
C VAL A 401 9.83 -17.15 6.89
N ILE A 402 8.63 -16.87 7.37
CA ILE A 402 7.72 -15.80 6.95
C ILE A 402 8.18 -14.49 7.59
N ASP A 403 8.19 -13.38 6.84
CA ASP A 403 7.84 -12.09 7.44
C ASP A 403 6.98 -11.29 6.46
N ASP A 404 5.73 -11.09 6.89
CA ASP A 404 4.63 -10.33 6.31
C ASP A 404 4.90 -8.82 6.43
N ASP A 405 4.50 -8.00 5.45
CA ASP A 405 4.07 -6.63 5.77
C ASP A 405 2.98 -6.15 4.79
N LEU A 406 1.73 -6.42 5.16
CA LEU A 406 0.50 -5.86 4.60
C LEU A 406 0.28 -4.43 5.14
N GLU A 407 -0.35 -3.56 4.35
CA GLU A 407 -0.77 -2.22 4.76
C GLU A 407 -1.52 -2.24 6.09
N THR A 408 -1.07 -1.41 7.03
CA THR A 408 -1.66 -1.36 8.36
C THR A 408 -2.15 0.05 8.71
N ASP A 409 -3.48 0.17 8.77
CA ASP A 409 -4.34 1.25 9.28
C ASP A 409 -3.99 1.67 10.73
N VAL A 410 -2.78 2.16 10.98
CA VAL A 410 -2.25 2.43 12.34
C VAL A 410 -1.83 3.89 12.49
N SER A 411 -2.49 4.59 13.39
CA SER A 411 -2.31 5.98 13.76
C SER A 411 -1.13 6.19 14.73
N PHE A 412 -1.05 5.39 15.81
CA PHE A 412 0.01 5.53 16.82
C PHE A 412 0.72 4.22 17.13
N VAL A 413 2.01 4.34 17.46
CA VAL A 413 2.80 3.25 18.04
C VAL A 413 3.05 3.57 19.51
N ARG A 414 2.54 2.71 20.39
CA ARG A 414 2.68 2.77 21.84
C ARG A 414 3.94 2.04 22.27
N ILE A 415 4.91 2.78 22.78
CA ILE A 415 6.16 2.22 23.28
C ILE A 415 6.01 2.04 24.78
N ILE A 416 5.97 0.79 25.22
CA ILE A 416 5.68 0.40 26.59
C ILE A 416 6.95 -0.03 27.31
N TRP A 417 7.11 0.43 28.55
CA TRP A 417 8.09 -0.10 29.48
C TRP A 417 7.44 -0.30 30.86
N VAL A 418 8.03 -1.19 31.66
CA VAL A 418 7.61 -1.43 33.03
C VAL A 418 8.58 -0.72 33.96
N ASP A 419 8.06 0.08 34.88
CA ASP A 419 8.89 0.74 35.89
C ASP A 419 9.22 -0.16 37.08
N ASN A 420 10.05 0.34 38.00
CA ASN A 420 10.47 -0.41 39.18
C ASN A 420 9.34 -0.68 40.19
N SER A 421 8.19 -0.03 40.05
CA SER A 421 6.98 -0.30 40.85
C SER A 421 6.04 -1.31 40.20
N GLY A 422 6.39 -1.82 39.01
CA GLY A 422 5.56 -2.76 38.24
C GLY A 422 4.46 -2.08 37.42
N GLN A 423 4.47 -0.76 37.30
CA GLN A 423 3.50 -0.02 36.49
C GLN A 423 3.92 0.00 35.03
N HIS A 424 2.94 -0.20 34.14
CA HIS A 424 3.14 -0.10 32.70
C HIS A 424 3.05 1.37 32.30
N ARG A 425 4.08 1.88 31.64
CA ARG A 425 4.17 3.26 31.18
C ARG A 425 4.23 3.31 29.66
N CYS A 426 3.76 4.40 29.08
CA CYS A 426 3.60 4.53 27.64
C CYS A 426 4.11 5.87 27.11
N ARG A 427 4.81 5.81 25.98
CA ARG A 427 4.93 6.94 25.04
C ARG A 427 4.27 6.53 23.74
N ALA A 428 3.14 7.15 23.43
CA ALA A 428 2.53 7.03 22.10
C ALA A 428 3.17 8.06 21.17
N VAL A 429 3.65 7.60 20.02
CA VAL A 429 4.16 8.47 18.97
C VAL A 429 3.39 8.20 17.68
N PRO A 430 3.13 9.21 16.84
CA PRO A 430 2.52 8.97 15.53
C PRO A 430 3.35 7.96 14.74
N ARG A 431 2.71 7.02 14.03
CA ARG A 431 3.41 5.95 13.32
C ARG A 431 4.53 6.46 12.40
N LYS A 432 4.32 7.59 11.74
CA LYS A 432 5.34 8.25 10.93
C LYS A 432 6.59 8.62 11.77
N ARG A 433 6.41 9.30 12.92
CA ARG A 433 7.51 9.61 13.84
C ARG A 433 8.16 8.32 14.38
N PHE A 434 7.36 7.28 14.61
CA PHE A 434 7.88 5.99 15.02
C PHE A 434 8.86 5.43 13.99
N ASN A 435 8.40 5.30 12.75
CA ASN A 435 9.16 4.70 11.65
C ASN A 435 10.39 5.55 11.27
N ASP A 436 10.24 6.87 11.20
CA ASP A 436 11.28 7.78 10.70
C ASP A 436 12.42 7.97 11.71
N VAL A 437 12.08 8.11 12.99
CA VAL A 437 13.04 8.58 14.02
C VAL A 437 13.16 7.61 15.17
N VAL A 438 12.04 7.18 15.74
CA VAL A 438 12.04 6.52 17.06
C VAL A 438 12.47 5.05 16.97
N SER A 439 12.16 4.37 15.87
CA SER A 439 12.60 2.99 15.59
C SER A 439 14.13 2.88 15.62
N LYS A 440 14.84 3.93 15.15
CA LYS A 440 16.30 4.00 15.06
C LYS A 440 16.94 4.63 16.30
N ASN A 441 16.36 5.73 16.79
CA ASN A 441 17.01 6.60 17.79
C ASN A 441 16.40 6.48 19.20
N GLY A 442 15.26 5.80 19.33
CA GLY A 442 14.46 5.78 20.54
C GLY A 442 13.79 7.12 20.86
N VAL A 443 13.08 7.17 21.98
CA VAL A 443 12.50 8.40 22.56
C VAL A 443 13.26 8.79 23.80
N GLY A 444 13.54 10.08 23.96
CA GLY A 444 14.11 10.62 25.19
C GLY A 444 13.17 10.50 26.38
N LEU A 445 13.68 10.00 27.49
CA LEU A 445 12.96 9.85 28.75
C LEU A 445 13.84 10.32 29.90
N ALA A 446 13.32 11.18 30.79
CA ALA A 446 14.01 11.49 32.03
C ALA A 446 14.17 10.23 32.89
N PHE A 447 15.11 10.21 33.84
CA PHE A 447 15.25 9.07 34.76
C PHE A 447 14.07 8.91 35.74
N ALA A 448 13.35 10.00 36.02
CA ALA A 448 12.24 10.08 36.96
C ALA A 448 11.21 8.93 36.90
N PRO A 449 10.72 8.47 35.73
CA PRO A 449 9.69 7.42 35.68
C PRO A 449 10.13 6.07 36.26
N MET A 450 11.44 5.79 36.31
CA MET A 450 11.97 4.59 36.97
C MET A 450 12.12 4.76 38.49
N GLY A 451 12.02 5.99 39.00
CA GLY A 451 12.02 6.29 40.43
C GLY A 451 10.62 6.45 41.03
N MET A 452 9.55 6.45 40.22
CA MET A 452 8.19 6.65 40.70
C MET A 452 7.69 5.47 41.53
N SER A 453 6.93 5.76 42.59
CA SER A 453 6.27 4.74 43.42
C SER A 453 4.86 4.44 42.92
N SER A 454 4.28 3.33 43.39
CA SER A 454 2.86 3.02 43.16
C SER A 454 1.89 3.86 44.01
N LEU A 455 2.39 4.60 45.00
CA LEU A 455 1.57 5.35 45.97
C LEU A 455 1.41 6.83 45.61
N ILE A 456 2.46 7.44 45.06
CA ILE A 456 2.50 8.87 44.73
C ILE A 456 2.98 9.09 43.30
N ASP A 457 2.44 10.11 42.63
CA ASP A 457 2.89 10.55 41.31
C ASP A 457 4.16 11.42 41.43
N GLY A 458 5.24 10.77 41.87
CA GLY A 458 6.53 11.41 42.08
C GLY A 458 7.66 10.41 42.35
N PRO A 459 8.92 10.75 42.02
CA PRO A 459 10.06 9.90 42.35
C PRO A 459 10.19 9.72 43.86
N ALA A 460 10.50 8.49 44.28
CA ALA A 460 10.79 8.17 45.66
C ALA A 460 12.02 8.96 46.14
N ALA A 461 11.91 9.57 47.33
CA ALA A 461 13.00 10.31 47.94
C ALA A 461 14.23 9.42 48.13
N GLY A 462 15.42 9.94 47.80
CA GLY A 462 16.68 9.20 47.91
C GLY A 462 16.96 8.18 46.80
N SER A 463 16.07 8.02 45.81
CA SER A 463 16.27 7.08 44.69
C SER A 463 17.41 7.46 43.73
N GLY A 464 17.80 8.73 43.68
CA GLY A 464 18.75 9.24 42.68
C GLY A 464 18.18 9.34 41.25
N LEU A 465 16.92 8.95 41.03
CA LEU A 465 16.24 8.94 39.74
C LEU A 465 15.29 10.13 39.62
N GLY A 466 15.84 11.29 39.25
CA GLY A 466 15.11 12.56 39.18
C GLY A 466 14.78 13.03 37.76
N ALA A 467 14.37 14.30 37.65
CA ALA A 467 14.13 14.95 36.36
C ALA A 467 15.43 15.33 35.62
N VAL A 468 16.59 15.16 36.26
CA VAL A 468 17.92 15.41 35.68
C VAL A 468 18.48 14.09 35.13
N GLY A 469 18.95 14.13 33.88
CA GLY A 469 19.44 12.96 33.16
C GLY A 469 18.41 12.36 32.21
N GLU A 470 18.89 11.71 31.16
CA GLU A 470 18.06 11.16 30.09
C GLU A 470 18.50 9.73 29.75
N THR A 471 17.52 8.83 29.60
CA THR A 471 17.67 7.52 28.95
C THR A 471 16.93 7.55 27.61
N ARG A 472 17.42 6.80 26.64
CA ARG A 472 16.73 6.51 25.39
C ARG A 472 15.88 5.26 25.56
N LEU A 473 14.58 5.39 25.30
CA LEU A 473 13.63 4.29 25.19
C LEU A 473 13.67 3.78 23.75
N THR A 474 14.38 2.69 23.51
CA THR A 474 14.58 2.09 22.18
C THR A 474 13.60 0.93 21.99
N PRO A 475 12.75 0.94 20.95
CA PRO A 475 11.78 -0.13 20.72
C PRO A 475 12.45 -1.44 20.29
N ASP A 476 12.03 -2.56 20.87
CA ASP A 476 12.39 -3.91 20.44
C ASP A 476 11.37 -4.39 19.40
N LEU A 477 11.71 -4.25 18.11
CA LEU A 477 10.79 -4.53 17.01
C LEU A 477 10.31 -5.99 16.97
N SER A 478 11.06 -6.94 17.55
CA SER A 478 10.62 -8.34 17.67
C SER A 478 9.40 -8.52 18.56
N THR A 479 9.11 -7.53 19.40
CA THR A 479 7.93 -7.51 20.28
C THR A 479 6.75 -6.76 19.67
N LYS A 480 6.92 -6.09 18.53
CA LYS A 480 5.88 -5.24 17.94
C LYS A 480 4.65 -6.06 17.56
N ARG A 481 3.48 -5.67 18.07
CA ARG A 481 2.20 -6.31 17.75
C ARG A 481 1.12 -5.26 17.51
N ARG A 482 0.23 -5.51 16.55
CA ARG A 482 -1.05 -4.81 16.44
C ARG A 482 -1.96 -5.24 17.59
N ILE A 483 -2.55 -4.28 18.31
CA ILE A 483 -3.34 -4.59 19.51
C ILE A 483 -4.83 -4.77 19.18
N PRO A 484 -5.47 -5.91 19.52
CA PRO A 484 -6.84 -6.23 19.08
C PRO A 484 -7.92 -5.28 19.57
N TRP A 485 -7.71 -4.64 20.73
CA TRP A 485 -8.65 -3.71 21.34
C TRP A 485 -8.56 -2.28 20.78
N SER A 486 -7.55 -1.99 19.95
CA SER A 486 -7.37 -0.69 19.31
C SER A 486 -6.73 -0.92 17.94
N LYS A 487 -7.55 -1.23 16.93
CA LYS A 487 -7.10 -1.67 15.59
C LYS A 487 -6.20 -0.64 14.88
N GLU A 488 -6.34 0.62 15.26
CA GLU A 488 -5.54 1.76 14.79
C GLU A 488 -4.22 1.96 15.53
N ASP A 489 -3.90 1.14 16.53
CA ASP A 489 -2.67 1.30 17.31
C ASP A 489 -1.84 0.01 17.27
N GLU A 490 -0.53 0.21 17.33
CA GLU A 490 0.45 -0.84 17.56
C GLU A 490 1.08 -0.65 18.94
N MET A 491 1.54 -1.74 19.53
CA MET A 491 2.27 -1.73 20.79
C MET A 491 3.60 -2.46 20.60
N VAL A 492 4.66 -1.86 21.13
CA VAL A 492 6.02 -2.39 21.13
C VAL A 492 6.64 -2.20 22.50
N LEU A 493 7.43 -3.17 22.98
CA LEU A 493 8.16 -3.06 24.23
C LEU A 493 9.49 -2.35 23.99
N GLY A 494 9.91 -1.50 24.93
CA GLY A 494 11.14 -0.71 24.81
C GLY A 494 12.21 -1.08 25.83
N ASP A 495 13.45 -1.08 25.37
CA ASP A 495 14.66 -1.16 26.19
C ASP A 495 15.12 0.25 26.60
N LEU A 496 15.69 0.39 27.79
CA LEU A 496 16.23 1.65 28.30
C LEU A 496 17.74 1.68 28.15
N ASN A 497 18.26 2.64 27.39
CA ASN A 497 19.67 2.78 27.03
C ASN A 497 20.23 4.16 27.42
N VAL A 498 21.42 4.21 28.02
CA VAL A 498 22.11 5.48 28.33
C VAL A 498 22.84 6.07 27.13
N LYS A 499 23.31 5.20 26.23
CA LYS A 499 23.95 5.55 24.95
C LYS A 499 23.53 4.53 23.89
N PRO A 500 23.69 4.82 22.59
CA PRO A 500 23.52 3.81 21.55
C PRO A 500 24.32 2.55 21.89
N CYS A 501 23.65 1.39 21.85
CA CYS A 501 24.21 0.08 22.20
C CYS A 501 24.70 -0.08 23.65
N GLN A 502 24.33 0.82 24.56
CA GLN A 502 24.65 0.72 25.98
C GLN A 502 23.38 0.73 26.84
N ALA A 503 22.95 -0.46 27.24
CA ALA A 503 21.82 -0.64 28.13
C ALA A 503 22.04 0.05 29.49
N TRP A 504 20.98 0.65 30.01
CA TRP A 504 20.99 1.27 31.33
C TRP A 504 20.89 0.20 32.41
N GLU A 505 21.55 0.40 33.56
CA GLU A 505 21.55 -0.56 34.67
C GLU A 505 20.14 -0.83 35.22
N TYR A 506 19.24 0.17 35.13
CA TYR A 506 17.83 0.10 35.55
C TYR A 506 16.88 -0.42 34.45
N CYS A 507 17.39 -0.92 33.31
CA CYS A 507 16.56 -1.57 32.31
C CYS A 507 16.15 -2.98 32.79
N PRO A 508 14.85 -3.26 33.07
CA PRO A 508 14.43 -4.57 33.59
C PRO A 508 14.61 -5.69 32.56
N ARG A 509 14.42 -5.39 31.27
CA ARG A 509 14.64 -6.34 30.17
C ARG A 509 16.10 -6.76 30.10
N GLU A 510 17.03 -5.82 30.24
CA GLU A 510 18.46 -6.13 30.26
C GLU A 510 18.86 -6.88 31.53
N ALA A 511 18.29 -6.56 32.69
CA ALA A 511 18.56 -7.32 33.91
C ALA A 511 18.22 -8.81 33.74
N LEU A 512 17.08 -9.11 33.10
CA LEU A 512 16.69 -10.48 32.77
C LEU A 512 17.65 -11.16 31.78
N ARG A 513 18.08 -10.44 30.73
CA ARG A 513 19.07 -10.95 29.77
C ARG A 513 20.42 -11.25 30.43
N ARG A 514 20.91 -10.39 31.33
CA ARG A 514 22.16 -10.61 32.08
C ARG A 514 22.10 -11.86 32.95
N VAL A 515 21.05 -12.01 33.76
CA VAL A 515 20.89 -13.20 34.62
C VAL A 515 20.79 -14.47 33.79
N SER A 516 20.06 -14.42 32.68
CA SER A 516 19.91 -15.59 31.80
C SER A 516 21.19 -15.95 31.06
N LYS A 517 22.01 -14.94 30.71
CA LYS A 517 23.35 -15.15 30.15
C LYS A 517 24.26 -15.82 31.17
N ILE A 518 24.25 -15.40 32.44
CA ILE A 518 25.00 -16.06 33.52
C ILE A 518 24.57 -17.52 33.65
N LEU A 519 23.26 -17.79 33.70
CA LEU A 519 22.74 -19.16 33.78
C LEU A 519 23.20 -20.04 32.61
N LYS A 520 23.27 -19.47 31.41
CA LYS A 520 23.73 -20.20 30.23
C LYS A 520 25.24 -20.40 30.21
N ASP A 521 26.01 -19.35 30.48
CA ASP A 521 27.47 -19.37 30.33
C ASP A 521 28.15 -20.14 31.47
N GLU A 522 27.65 -20.03 32.71
CA GLU A 522 28.26 -20.65 33.89
C GLU A 522 27.66 -22.04 34.20
N PHE A 523 26.40 -22.28 33.84
CA PHE A 523 25.67 -23.49 34.24
C PHE A 523 25.04 -24.27 33.08
N ASP A 524 25.16 -23.79 31.83
CA ASP A 524 24.50 -24.35 30.64
C ASP A 524 22.96 -24.48 30.75
N LEU A 525 22.34 -23.69 31.63
CA LEU A 525 20.90 -23.71 31.87
C LEU A 525 20.15 -22.72 30.98
N VAL A 526 18.97 -23.15 30.52
CA VAL A 526 18.01 -22.30 29.79
C VAL A 526 16.73 -22.24 30.60
N VAL A 527 16.26 -21.03 30.89
CA VAL A 527 15.05 -20.80 31.69
C VAL A 527 13.82 -20.74 30.79
N ASN A 528 12.82 -21.55 31.12
CA ASN A 528 11.46 -21.39 30.63
C ASN A 528 10.55 -20.93 31.79
N ALA A 529 9.58 -20.08 31.48
CA ALA A 529 8.62 -19.56 32.45
C ALA A 529 7.21 -19.55 31.86
N GLY A 530 6.21 -19.77 32.70
CA GLY A 530 4.80 -19.54 32.45
C GLY A 530 4.23 -18.71 33.60
N PHE A 531 3.14 -17.97 33.35
CA PHE A 531 2.56 -17.06 34.33
C PHE A 531 1.07 -17.36 34.54
N GLU A 532 0.68 -17.47 35.80
CA GLU A 532 -0.70 -17.47 36.27
C GLU A 532 -1.06 -16.03 36.63
N ASN A 533 -2.05 -15.48 35.93
CA ASN A 533 -2.43 -14.07 36.05
C ASN A 533 -3.73 -13.94 36.81
N GLU A 534 -3.63 -13.62 38.10
CA GLU A 534 -4.79 -13.29 38.92
C GLU A 534 -5.16 -11.80 38.80
N PHE A 535 -6.44 -11.51 38.61
CA PHE A 535 -6.96 -10.14 38.57
C PHE A 535 -8.39 -10.06 39.09
N PHE A 536 -8.74 -8.89 39.63
CA PHE A 536 -10.11 -8.55 40.02
C PHE A 536 -10.79 -7.72 38.93
N LEU A 537 -12.04 -8.05 38.64
CA LEU A 537 -12.96 -7.19 37.90
C LEU A 537 -13.84 -6.44 38.90
N LEU A 538 -13.92 -5.12 38.73
CA LEU A 538 -14.72 -4.22 39.57
C LEU A 538 -15.74 -3.46 38.72
N LYS A 539 -16.95 -3.28 39.27
CA LYS A 539 -18.04 -2.48 38.71
C LYS A 539 -18.10 -1.13 39.39
N SER A 540 -18.31 -0.08 38.62
CA SER A 540 -18.60 1.26 39.15
C SER A 540 -20.05 1.34 39.59
N MET A 541 -20.28 1.85 40.81
CA MET A 541 -21.60 2.11 41.38
C MET A 541 -21.60 3.46 42.06
N THR A 542 -22.58 4.30 41.73
CA THR A 542 -22.77 5.59 42.41
C THR A 542 -23.58 5.39 43.68
N ARG A 543 -22.98 5.70 44.83
CA ARG A 543 -23.64 5.73 46.14
C ARG A 543 -23.47 7.10 46.76
N GLU A 544 -24.57 7.74 47.16
CA GLU A 544 -24.56 9.07 47.79
C GLU A 544 -23.79 10.13 46.98
N GLY A 545 -23.82 10.04 45.65
CA GLY A 545 -23.11 10.96 44.76
C GLY A 545 -21.60 10.70 44.62
N LYS A 546 -21.07 9.62 45.21
CA LYS A 546 -19.69 9.17 45.06
C LYS A 546 -19.62 7.90 44.24
N GLU A 547 -18.63 7.82 43.36
CA GLU A 547 -18.33 6.62 42.60
C GLU A 547 -17.56 5.62 43.50
N GLU A 548 -18.12 4.43 43.68
CA GLU A 548 -17.49 3.32 44.38
C GLU A 548 -17.23 2.15 43.43
N TRP A 549 -16.05 1.54 43.53
CA TRP A 549 -15.70 0.33 42.81
C TRP A 549 -15.99 -0.90 43.68
N ILE A 550 -16.95 -1.72 43.26
CA ILE A 550 -17.32 -2.96 43.97
C ILE A 550 -16.92 -4.19 43.16
N PRO A 551 -16.69 -5.36 43.79
CA PRO A 551 -16.45 -6.62 43.09
C PRO A 551 -17.49 -6.94 42.01
N PHE A 552 -17.03 -7.49 40.87
CA PHE A 552 -17.89 -7.90 39.76
C PHE A 552 -18.96 -8.91 40.19
N ASP A 553 -18.59 -9.82 41.08
CA ASP A 553 -19.48 -10.78 41.71
C ASP A 553 -19.05 -11.06 43.16
N SER A 554 -19.74 -11.99 43.82
CA SER A 554 -19.40 -12.47 45.17
C SER A 554 -19.43 -13.99 45.26
N SER A 555 -19.15 -14.68 44.16
CA SER A 555 -19.24 -16.13 44.05
C SER A 555 -18.05 -16.82 44.74
N PRO A 556 -18.17 -18.10 45.11
CA PRO A 556 -17.05 -18.88 45.64
C PRO A 556 -16.04 -19.29 44.57
N TYR A 557 -14.87 -19.76 45.00
CA TYR A 557 -13.81 -20.33 44.16
C TYR A 557 -14.33 -21.38 43.16
N CYS A 558 -13.80 -21.36 41.93
CA CYS A 558 -14.15 -22.27 40.83
C CYS A 558 -15.66 -22.36 40.53
N SER A 559 -16.41 -21.30 40.82
CA SER A 559 -17.85 -21.24 40.54
C SER A 559 -18.12 -21.18 39.03
N ALA A 560 -18.86 -22.17 38.52
CA ALA A 560 -19.34 -22.17 37.14
C ALA A 560 -20.22 -20.95 36.83
N SER A 561 -21.08 -20.53 37.77
CA SER A 561 -21.94 -19.35 37.58
C SER A 561 -21.15 -18.04 37.55
N ALA A 562 -20.04 -17.95 38.29
CA ALA A 562 -19.13 -16.80 38.21
C ALA A 562 -18.46 -16.70 36.85
N PHE A 563 -17.99 -17.86 36.35
CA PHE A 563 -17.41 -17.96 35.03
C PHE A 563 -18.43 -17.60 33.95
N ASP A 564 -19.64 -18.15 34.01
CA ASP A 564 -20.71 -17.83 33.04
C ASP A 564 -21.07 -16.34 33.04
N ALA A 565 -21.10 -15.70 34.21
CA ALA A 565 -21.37 -14.27 34.34
C ALA A 565 -20.27 -13.40 33.70
N ALA A 566 -18.99 -13.78 33.87
CA ALA A 566 -17.84 -13.07 33.30
C ALA A 566 -17.45 -13.53 31.89
N SER A 567 -18.06 -14.62 31.39
CA SER A 567 -17.75 -15.30 30.13
C SER A 567 -17.65 -14.35 28.93
N PRO A 568 -18.54 -13.35 28.73
CA PRO A 568 -18.39 -12.40 27.62
C PRO A 568 -17.03 -11.68 27.61
N ILE A 569 -16.54 -11.27 28.78
CA ILE A 569 -15.28 -10.56 28.94
C ILE A 569 -14.11 -11.54 28.82
N LEU A 570 -14.19 -12.67 29.53
CA LEU A 570 -13.12 -13.67 29.55
C LEU A 570 -12.88 -14.30 28.17
N ARG A 571 -13.94 -14.55 27.39
CA ARG A 571 -13.83 -15.04 26.01
C ARG A 571 -13.21 -14.00 25.08
N GLU A 572 -13.58 -12.73 25.23
CA GLU A 572 -12.97 -11.67 24.42
C GLU A 572 -11.49 -11.49 24.77
N VAL A 573 -11.12 -11.57 26.06
CA VAL A 573 -9.71 -11.59 26.50
C VAL A 573 -8.97 -12.76 25.88
N ALA A 574 -9.50 -13.98 26.00
CA ALA A 574 -8.85 -15.17 25.44
C ALA A 574 -8.70 -15.07 23.90
N SER A 575 -9.72 -14.59 23.20
CA SER A 575 -9.68 -14.39 21.75
C SER A 575 -8.66 -13.33 21.34
N ALA A 576 -8.58 -12.21 22.05
CA ALA A 576 -7.60 -11.17 21.80
C ALA A 576 -6.16 -11.68 22.02
N LEU A 577 -5.90 -12.38 23.13
CA LEU A 577 -4.60 -12.98 23.41
C LEU A 577 -4.20 -14.00 22.34
N HIS A 578 -5.16 -14.83 21.92
CA HIS A 578 -4.94 -15.79 20.84
C HIS A 578 -4.56 -15.09 19.52
N SER A 579 -5.26 -14.01 19.14
CA SER A 579 -4.98 -13.27 17.90
C SER A 579 -3.59 -12.61 17.85
N ILE A 580 -2.99 -12.33 19.02
CA ILE A 580 -1.61 -11.85 19.10
C ILE A 580 -0.60 -12.98 19.36
N GLY A 581 -1.01 -14.25 19.33
CA GLY A 581 -0.11 -15.40 19.49
C GLY A 581 0.27 -15.74 20.92
N ILE A 582 -0.60 -15.46 21.90
CA ILE A 582 -0.44 -15.85 23.32
C ILE A 582 -1.50 -16.90 23.67
N PRO A 583 -1.12 -18.18 23.86
CA PRO A 583 -2.05 -19.22 24.23
C PRO A 583 -2.48 -19.09 25.69
N VAL A 584 -3.79 -19.22 25.93
CA VAL A 584 -4.40 -19.32 27.25
C VAL A 584 -4.69 -20.79 27.52
N GLU A 585 -4.10 -21.34 28.56
CA GLU A 585 -4.22 -22.77 28.92
C GLU A 585 -5.43 -23.00 29.81
N GLN A 586 -5.71 -22.07 30.74
CA GLN A 586 -6.77 -22.21 31.73
C GLN A 586 -7.32 -20.85 32.15
N LEU A 587 -8.62 -20.84 32.43
CA LEU A 587 -9.37 -19.70 32.98
C LEU A 587 -10.37 -20.20 34.02
N HIS A 588 -10.39 -19.62 35.21
CA HIS A 588 -11.39 -19.91 36.25
C HIS A 588 -11.66 -18.71 37.15
N ALA A 589 -12.79 -18.78 37.86
CA ALA A 589 -13.07 -17.84 38.96
C ALA A 589 -12.22 -18.22 40.18
N GLU A 590 -11.48 -17.25 40.69
CA GLU A 590 -10.52 -17.45 41.78
C GLU A 590 -11.19 -17.16 43.15
N SER A 591 -10.44 -17.34 44.24
CA SER A 591 -10.97 -17.31 45.61
C SER A 591 -11.42 -15.93 46.12
N GLY A 592 -11.07 -14.85 45.42
CA GLY A 592 -11.50 -13.48 45.71
C GLY A 592 -12.82 -13.11 45.04
N LYS A 593 -13.57 -12.19 45.63
CA LYS A 593 -14.84 -11.70 45.07
C LYS A 593 -14.58 -10.95 43.76
N GLY A 594 -15.17 -11.39 42.65
CA GLY A 594 -14.87 -10.86 41.32
C GLY A 594 -13.45 -11.12 40.84
N GLN A 595 -12.74 -12.10 41.43
CA GLN A 595 -11.38 -12.47 41.05
C GLN A 595 -11.39 -13.60 40.01
N PHE A 596 -10.50 -13.52 39.05
CA PHE A 596 -10.31 -14.52 38.02
C PHE A 596 -8.82 -14.79 37.84
N GLU A 597 -8.49 -16.02 37.46
CA GLU A 597 -7.14 -16.42 37.09
C GLU A 597 -7.10 -16.78 35.60
N LEU A 598 -6.03 -16.36 34.93
CA LEU A 598 -5.71 -16.65 33.55
C LEU A 598 -4.30 -17.24 33.45
N VAL A 599 -4.22 -18.51 33.07
CA VAL A 599 -2.95 -19.26 32.98
C VAL A 599 -2.42 -19.22 31.55
N LEU A 600 -1.14 -18.84 31.41
CA LEU A 600 -0.42 -18.82 30.14
C LEU A 600 0.48 -20.04 29.99
N GLY A 601 0.66 -20.51 28.75
CA GLY A 601 1.64 -21.53 28.42
C GLY A 601 3.08 -21.10 28.73
N HIS A 602 3.96 -22.06 29.01
CA HIS A 602 5.37 -21.77 29.26
C HIS A 602 6.15 -21.51 27.96
N THR A 603 7.16 -20.65 28.03
CA THR A 603 8.07 -20.37 26.91
C THR A 603 9.40 -19.84 27.44
N ILE A 604 10.35 -19.52 26.56
CA ILE A 604 11.63 -18.94 26.95
C ILE A 604 11.42 -17.65 27.77
N TYR A 605 12.27 -17.46 28.78
CA TYR A 605 12.12 -16.40 29.79
C TYR A 605 11.82 -14.99 29.24
N THR A 606 12.44 -14.56 28.13
CA THR A 606 12.18 -13.25 27.51
C THR A 606 10.76 -13.15 26.97
N LYS A 607 10.35 -14.13 26.16
CA LYS A 607 9.01 -14.18 25.57
C LYS A 607 7.92 -14.36 26.64
N ALA A 608 8.22 -15.08 27.71
CA ALA A 608 7.30 -15.24 28.84
C ALA A 608 7.03 -13.89 29.53
N ALA A 609 8.10 -13.12 29.80
CA ALA A 609 7.97 -11.79 30.39
C ALA A 609 7.23 -10.82 29.46
N ASP A 610 7.46 -10.90 28.14
CA ASP A 610 6.75 -10.08 27.15
C ASP A 610 5.25 -10.42 27.11
N ASN A 611 4.93 -11.71 27.09
CA ASN A 611 3.55 -12.20 27.12
C ASN A 611 2.81 -11.74 28.38
N LEU A 612 3.48 -11.68 29.53
CA LEU A 612 2.90 -11.15 30.78
C LEU A 612 2.46 -9.69 30.63
N VAL A 613 3.29 -8.84 30.01
CA VAL A 613 2.96 -7.42 29.78
C VAL A 613 1.76 -7.27 28.85
N TYR A 614 1.78 -7.96 27.71
CA TYR A 614 0.64 -7.95 26.77
C TYR A 614 -0.64 -8.48 27.41
N THR A 615 -0.56 -9.51 28.25
CA THR A 615 -1.72 -10.10 28.94
C THR A 615 -2.42 -9.10 29.83
N ARG A 616 -1.66 -8.39 30.68
CA ARG A 616 -2.23 -7.39 31.58
C ARG A 616 -2.83 -6.19 30.82
N GLU A 617 -2.20 -5.75 29.73
CA GLU A 617 -2.78 -4.69 28.89
C GLU A 617 -4.07 -5.12 28.20
N THR A 618 -4.12 -6.35 27.70
CA THR A 618 -5.31 -6.94 27.07
C THR A 618 -6.49 -7.00 28.06
N VAL A 619 -6.26 -7.56 29.25
CA VAL A 619 -7.27 -7.66 30.31
C VAL A 619 -7.80 -6.28 30.69
N ARG A 620 -6.91 -5.30 30.93
CA ARG A 620 -7.30 -3.93 31.28
C ARG A 620 -8.10 -3.25 30.16
N ALA A 621 -7.67 -3.40 28.92
CA ALA A 621 -8.33 -2.75 27.79
C ALA A 621 -9.74 -3.29 27.55
N ILE A 622 -9.89 -4.62 27.58
CA ILE A 622 -11.19 -5.27 27.37
C ILE A 622 -12.11 -5.01 28.57
N ALA A 623 -11.61 -5.10 29.81
CA ALA A 623 -12.42 -4.72 30.98
C ALA A 623 -12.97 -3.29 30.85
N ARG A 624 -12.14 -2.31 30.45
CA ARG A 624 -12.58 -0.92 30.22
C ARG A 624 -13.63 -0.83 29.10
N LYS A 625 -13.47 -1.58 28.02
CA LYS A 625 -14.46 -1.66 26.92
C LYS A 625 -15.83 -2.13 27.43
N HIS A 626 -15.85 -2.98 28.45
CA HIS A 626 -17.07 -3.48 29.11
C HIS A 626 -17.51 -2.63 30.32
N GLY A 627 -16.92 -1.44 30.54
CA GLY A 627 -17.29 -0.56 31.65
C GLY A 627 -16.82 -1.06 33.03
N LEU A 628 -15.80 -1.92 33.07
CA LEU A 628 -15.23 -2.49 34.29
C LEU A 628 -13.80 -2.00 34.51
N LEU A 629 -13.37 -2.04 35.77
CA LEU A 629 -11.98 -1.84 36.16
C LEU A 629 -11.32 -3.20 36.44
N ALA A 630 -10.24 -3.52 35.72
CA ALA A 630 -9.41 -4.67 36.04
C ALA A 630 -8.19 -4.25 36.87
N THR A 631 -7.95 -4.91 38.01
CA THR A 631 -6.79 -4.67 38.87
C THR A 631 -6.04 -5.95 39.19
N PHE A 632 -4.72 -5.85 39.23
CA PHE A 632 -3.77 -6.95 39.54
C PHE A 632 -3.15 -6.74 40.93
N VAL A 633 -3.77 -5.91 41.76
CA VAL A 633 -3.35 -5.76 43.16
C VAL A 633 -3.56 -7.10 43.84
N PRO A 634 -2.56 -7.60 44.60
CA PRO A 634 -2.70 -8.86 45.33
C PRO A 634 -3.87 -8.78 46.31
N LYS A 635 -4.44 -9.95 46.59
CA LYS A 635 -5.58 -10.13 47.50
C LYS A 635 -5.38 -9.53 48.89
#